data_AF-A0A9C6X2Z1-F1
#
_entry.id   AF-A0A9C6X2Z1-F1
#
_cell.length_a   1.000
_cell.length_b   1.000
_cell.length_c   1.000
_cell.angle_alpha   90.00
_cell.angle_beta   90.00
_cell.angle_gamma   90.00
#
_symmetry.space_group_name_H-M   'P 1'
#
loop_
_entity.id
_entity.type
_entity.pdbx_description
1 polymer ?
#
loop_
_entity_poly.entity_id
_entity_poly.type
_entity_poly.pdbx_seq_one_letter_code
_entity_poly.pdbx_strand_id
1 'polypeptide(L)'
;MLSNGIVTLELKPEIDWYFLKVQAIYKEHTCSQTSKRGIALFDTDAQLVTKITNKCPQLGDDIELHVKSKALRKVTVLVVGPLGVEEVQTVQTLLGQEGWREAVVRFKATEYMAPASRVLVHGVGDDGELYLDAAALELAGPFTPLVEVRVDPGRSEPGRDVAVQVAAAPNARVALLAVDQSALLLAGEDARNGISHDDLRAERLTFNTSGSACGFRKSLWPKSTLRMAGMACLTNTSSVEEYSEDARKRFRSRRAPATRGMYRGGGSDDESSIERDRSRGGDDDDDECIGACPEPRLRSVFPETWLWQEIDAGADGRAVLEAAVPDTITSWVVSALAVDPVHGLGLSDTSKLTVFRPFFASLSLPYSVIRGETVEVPVLVFNYLAEPTTATVTMTNDRGEFDFVEGGRSATRTVAVAAQGSASVCFNITAIKVGSVLLRVTARSDSAGDALELPLKVKAEGETQYRNRAIPIDLSKRKAFNAVVRIDMPGAVPDSENIQVSAIGDILGPSTANLDSLIRRPYGCGEQNMLNFVPNIVITTYLKRTGRSNPLVEAKARSFSEIGYQKELTYRHDDGSFSAFGEHDESGSTWLTAFVAMSFALARASALVQVDLRVVQQALAWLAKQQAKDGSFPEVGSVFQRDMQGGAAKGLALTAYVLTAFLQDKDLAGKHKDTVGKAVQYLVDNLECLDEPYAIAVTTHALHVADHPAKDKAFAMLEARAVTKAGLRFWSKPREKDLQPNSLDVEMTAYALMTYVSRRLLGEAMPIMQWLIHQRNSNGGFPSTQDTVVGLRALASMAELISFPLGDMTVRFKHRGRGEATMAVNSKTSMVLQKEELPRDVREVEVDAEGAGFALAQVSWSFNENTPTEYPLFHLKVTVGETTRPHLLALSIISSFIGGSWGTESNMTVVEVTLPSGFTTDQDTMAALRANEDVRRAETKDKDTVVVLYFDKMDSKREYCVDVSAVRTHLVTQLKPVPITVYDYYDQSRQARVFYDLSRPV
;
A
#
# COMPACT_ATOMS: atom_id res chain seq x y z
N MET A 1 40.24 15.11 18.64
CA MET A 1 38.86 14.58 18.45
C MET A 1 38.87 13.12 18.88
N LEU A 2 37.77 12.62 19.44
CA LEU A 2 37.56 11.17 19.55
C LEU A 2 37.12 10.62 18.20
N SER A 3 37.30 9.32 17.96
CA SER A 3 36.97 8.63 16.69
C SER A 3 35.47 8.66 16.33
N ASN A 4 34.60 9.07 17.26
CA ASN A 4 33.16 9.24 17.08
C ASN A 4 32.73 10.69 16.75
N GLY A 5 33.67 11.59 16.44
CA GLY A 5 33.38 12.99 16.11
C GLY A 5 33.00 13.89 17.30
N ILE A 6 32.94 13.35 18.53
CA ILE A 6 32.57 14.13 19.72
C ILE A 6 33.79 14.89 20.27
N VAL A 7 33.55 16.15 20.64
CA VAL A 7 34.52 17.02 21.35
C VAL A 7 33.98 17.30 22.75
N THR A 8 34.64 16.75 23.76
CA THR A 8 34.33 17.01 25.18
C THR A 8 35.07 18.25 25.66
N LEU A 9 34.35 19.21 26.26
CA LEU A 9 34.89 20.43 26.85
C LEU A 9 34.60 20.43 28.36
N GLU A 10 35.64 20.47 29.21
CA GLU A 10 35.49 20.71 30.64
C GLU A 10 35.64 22.22 30.91
N LEU A 11 34.58 22.85 31.40
CA LEU A 11 34.56 24.27 31.77
C LEU A 11 34.56 24.40 33.30
N LYS A 12 35.57 25.06 33.86
CA LYS A 12 35.66 25.40 35.28
C LYS A 12 35.48 26.92 35.44
N PRO A 13 34.23 27.42 35.65
CA PRO A 13 34.00 28.85 35.85
C PRO A 13 34.57 29.31 37.20
N GLU A 14 35.35 30.38 37.19
CA GLU A 14 36.03 30.95 38.37
C GLU A 14 35.11 31.80 39.26
N ILE A 15 33.87 32.04 38.83
CA ILE A 15 32.90 32.92 39.51
C ILE A 15 31.60 32.15 39.73
N ASP A 16 30.95 32.39 40.86
CA ASP A 16 29.69 31.78 41.26
C ASP A 16 28.55 32.18 40.30
N TRP A 17 27.96 31.20 39.59
CA TRP A 17 27.06 31.41 38.45
C TRP A 17 25.67 30.80 38.69
N TYR A 18 24.60 31.36 38.13
CA TYR A 18 23.25 30.76 38.17
C TYR A 18 22.82 30.14 36.84
N PHE A 19 23.31 30.69 35.73
CA PHE A 19 23.07 30.19 34.37
C PHE A 19 24.39 30.26 33.60
N LEU A 20 24.75 29.17 32.92
CA LEU A 20 25.91 29.10 32.04
C LEU A 20 25.39 28.87 30.61
N LYS A 21 25.43 29.92 29.78
CA LYS A 21 25.19 29.78 28.34
C LYS A 21 26.53 29.49 27.67
N VAL A 22 26.65 28.29 27.10
CA VAL A 22 27.79 27.89 26.27
C VAL A 22 27.37 28.02 24.81
N GLN A 23 28.23 28.64 24.01
CA GLN A 23 28.04 28.76 22.56
C GLN A 23 29.24 28.10 21.89
N ALA A 24 28.98 27.05 21.11
CA ALA A 24 29.97 26.33 20.33
C ALA A 24 29.81 26.74 18.87
N ILE A 25 30.93 27.06 18.23
CA ILE A 25 31.00 27.47 16.82
C ILE A 25 31.94 26.49 16.12
N TYR A 26 31.49 25.88 15.03
CA TYR A 26 32.30 25.02 14.18
C TYR A 26 32.00 25.30 12.72
N LYS A 27 33.01 25.76 11.97
CA LYS A 27 32.85 26.41 10.67
C LYS A 27 31.79 27.53 10.78
N GLU A 28 30.82 27.58 9.88
CA GLU A 28 29.75 28.58 9.86
C GLU A 28 28.56 28.24 10.78
N HIS A 29 28.55 27.05 11.39
CA HIS A 29 27.45 26.61 12.26
C HIS A 29 27.67 27.01 13.71
N THR A 30 26.67 27.69 14.28
CA THR A 30 26.63 28.10 15.69
C THR A 30 25.55 27.30 16.43
N CYS A 31 25.94 26.58 17.47
CA CYS A 31 25.02 25.97 18.42
C CYS A 31 25.16 26.67 19.78
N SER A 32 24.06 26.98 20.46
CA SER A 32 24.11 27.51 21.82
C SER A 32 23.21 26.72 22.75
N GLN A 33 23.72 26.42 23.95
CA GLN A 33 23.00 25.66 24.97
C GLN A 33 23.14 26.37 26.32
N THR A 34 22.03 26.50 27.03
CA THR A 34 21.99 27.10 28.37
C THR A 34 21.81 26.02 29.42
N SER A 35 22.84 25.87 30.26
CA SER A 35 22.77 25.13 31.52
C SER A 35 22.34 26.07 32.65
N LYS A 36 21.60 25.54 33.63
CA LYS A 36 21.34 26.24 34.90
C LYS A 36 22.24 25.61 35.96
N ARG A 37 22.78 26.38 36.89
CA ARG A 37 23.32 25.80 38.12
C ARG A 37 22.13 25.21 38.86
N GLY A 38 22.16 23.90 39.09
CA GLY A 38 21.27 23.32 40.08
C GLY A 38 21.76 23.77 41.46
N ILE A 39 20.81 24.15 42.30
CA ILE A 39 21.07 24.59 43.67
C ILE A 39 20.32 23.60 44.54
N ALA A 40 21.06 22.90 45.41
CA ALA A 40 20.45 22.21 46.52
C ALA A 40 19.81 23.27 47.43
N LEU A 41 18.61 22.99 47.95
CA LEU A 41 17.90 23.95 48.81
C LEU A 41 18.66 24.26 50.12
N PHE A 42 19.63 23.41 50.48
CA PHE A 42 20.41 23.50 51.70
C PHE A 42 21.90 23.33 51.39
N ASP A 43 22.70 23.87 52.32
CA ASP A 43 24.09 24.31 52.26
C ASP A 43 25.12 23.57 51.36
N THR A 44 26.09 24.38 50.93
CA THR A 44 27.32 24.14 50.16
C THR A 44 27.89 22.72 49.97
N ASP A 45 28.53 22.53 48.80
CA ASP A 45 29.16 21.32 48.25
C ASP A 45 28.22 20.14 47.88
N ALA A 46 28.33 19.66 46.63
CA ALA A 46 27.48 18.59 46.09
C ALA A 46 27.70 17.23 46.81
N GLN A 47 26.84 16.91 47.77
CA GLN A 47 27.11 15.84 48.75
C GLN A 47 27.05 14.40 48.21
N LEU A 48 26.63 14.16 46.95
CA LEU A 48 26.72 12.88 46.24
C LEU A 48 27.00 13.12 44.75
N VAL A 49 28.04 12.48 44.20
CA VAL A 49 28.47 12.59 42.80
C VAL A 49 28.84 11.22 42.25
N THR A 50 28.27 10.88 41.09
CA THR A 50 28.50 9.65 40.35
C THR A 50 29.18 9.93 39.00
N LYS A 51 30.12 9.06 38.63
CA LYS A 51 30.81 9.08 37.34
C LYS A 51 31.12 7.64 36.89
N ILE A 52 30.65 7.28 35.69
CA ILE A 52 31.09 6.07 34.98
C ILE A 52 32.44 6.40 34.32
N THR A 53 33.42 5.51 34.46
CA THR A 53 34.77 5.70 33.90
C THR A 53 34.94 5.10 32.51
N ASN A 54 34.20 4.03 32.18
CA ASN A 54 34.18 3.42 30.85
C ASN A 54 33.69 4.44 29.79
N LYS A 55 34.39 4.51 28.66
CA LYS A 55 33.99 5.31 27.49
C LYS A 55 33.43 4.36 26.42
N CYS A 56 32.15 4.51 26.08
CA CYS A 56 31.44 3.66 25.10
C CYS A 56 31.56 2.14 25.38
N PRO A 57 31.16 1.67 26.58
CA PRO A 57 31.20 0.24 26.92
C PRO A 57 30.36 -0.62 25.97
N GLN A 58 30.80 -1.85 25.75
CA GLN A 58 30.11 -2.87 24.96
C GLN A 58 29.37 -3.88 25.84
N LEU A 59 28.54 -4.72 25.23
CA LEU A 59 27.84 -5.79 25.92
C LEU A 59 28.84 -6.84 26.44
N GLY A 60 28.75 -7.18 27.72
CA GLY A 60 29.70 -8.06 28.39
C GLY A 60 30.89 -7.37 29.07
N ASP A 61 31.10 -6.07 28.89
CA ASP A 61 32.13 -5.31 29.60
C ASP A 61 31.83 -5.20 31.11
N ASP A 62 32.87 -5.14 31.94
CA ASP A 62 32.76 -4.73 33.33
C ASP A 62 32.69 -3.19 33.43
N ILE A 63 31.55 -2.68 33.90
CA ILE A 63 31.27 -1.26 34.10
C ILE A 63 31.78 -0.83 35.47
N GLU A 64 32.65 0.16 35.50
CA GLU A 64 33.14 0.79 36.73
C GLU A 64 32.40 2.11 36.99
N LEU A 65 31.71 2.16 38.12
CA LEU A 65 31.02 3.34 38.62
C LEU A 65 31.74 3.89 39.86
N HIS A 66 32.31 5.08 39.74
CA HIS A 66 32.87 5.81 40.87
C HIS A 66 31.78 6.68 41.53
N VAL A 67 31.62 6.51 42.83
CA VAL A 67 30.68 7.26 43.67
C VAL A 67 31.47 8.02 44.73
N LYS A 68 31.26 9.32 44.84
CA LYS A 68 31.82 10.18 45.90
C LYS A 68 30.69 10.83 46.70
N SER A 69 30.76 10.81 48.02
CA SER A 69 29.78 11.46 48.90
C SER A 69 30.41 12.04 50.15
N LYS A 70 29.96 13.22 50.61
CA LYS A 70 30.38 13.78 51.91
C LYS A 70 29.58 13.21 53.09
N ALA A 71 28.28 12.97 52.88
CA ALA A 71 27.33 12.61 53.95
C ALA A 71 27.09 11.10 54.11
N LEU A 72 27.02 10.35 53.01
CA LEU A 72 26.53 8.97 53.04
C LEU A 72 27.61 7.99 53.47
N ARG A 73 27.29 7.08 54.41
CA ARG A 73 28.14 5.93 54.79
C ARG A 73 27.91 4.69 53.92
N LYS A 74 26.74 4.62 53.28
CA LYS A 74 26.25 3.49 52.48
C LYS A 74 25.48 4.04 51.28
N VAL A 75 25.73 3.50 50.10
CA VAL A 75 25.05 3.89 48.85
C VAL A 75 24.50 2.66 48.14
N THR A 76 23.29 2.77 47.59
CA THR A 76 22.65 1.76 46.75
C THR A 76 22.65 2.24 45.31
N VAL A 77 23.13 1.39 44.42
CA VAL A 77 23.17 1.58 42.97
C VAL A 77 22.07 0.72 42.36
N LEU A 78 21.24 1.33 41.51
CA LEU A 78 20.18 0.70 40.73
C LEU A 78 20.48 0.94 39.25
N VAL A 79 20.64 -0.11 38.45
CA VAL A 79 20.72 0.02 36.99
C VAL A 79 19.33 -0.23 36.41
N VAL A 80 18.79 0.78 35.73
CA VAL A 80 17.44 0.79 35.14
C VAL A 80 17.57 0.69 33.63
N GLY A 81 17.18 -0.46 33.08
CA GLY A 81 17.09 -0.72 31.64
C GLY A 81 15.75 -0.28 31.05
N PRO A 82 15.48 -0.58 29.76
CA PRO A 82 14.19 -0.29 29.14
C PRO A 82 13.02 -1.11 29.71
N LEU A 83 13.29 -2.29 30.27
CA LEU A 83 12.26 -3.23 30.75
C LEU A 83 12.08 -3.23 32.28
N GLY A 84 13.07 -2.78 33.06
CA GLY A 84 12.96 -2.74 34.51
C GLY A 84 14.24 -2.28 35.23
N VAL A 85 14.36 -2.69 36.49
CA VAL A 85 15.59 -2.58 37.27
C VAL A 85 16.36 -3.89 37.10
N GLU A 86 17.53 -3.81 36.49
CA GLU A 86 18.33 -4.98 36.08
C GLU A 86 19.34 -5.39 37.16
N GLU A 87 19.96 -4.41 37.83
CA GLU A 87 21.03 -4.64 38.81
C GLU A 87 20.78 -3.79 40.06
N VAL A 88 20.97 -4.38 41.24
CA VAL A 88 20.85 -3.69 42.54
C VAL A 88 22.05 -4.06 43.41
N GLN A 89 22.92 -3.09 43.69
CA GLN A 89 24.07 -3.30 44.59
C GLN A 89 24.12 -2.23 45.68
N THR A 90 24.32 -2.62 46.94
CA THR A 90 24.54 -1.68 48.04
C THR A 90 25.95 -1.81 48.61
N VAL A 91 26.75 -0.75 48.51
CA VAL A 91 28.14 -0.71 48.97
C VAL A 91 28.33 0.27 50.14
N GLN A 92 29.34 0.01 50.97
CA GLN A 92 29.80 0.95 51.97
C GLN A 92 30.83 1.91 51.34
N THR A 93 30.79 3.18 51.73
CA THR A 93 31.72 4.20 51.25
C THR A 93 32.87 4.39 52.24
N LEU A 94 34.11 4.29 51.76
CA LEU A 94 35.32 4.42 52.57
C LEU A 94 35.75 5.89 52.67
N LEU A 95 36.33 6.31 53.79
CA LEU A 95 36.79 7.69 53.97
C LEU A 95 38.01 7.95 53.05
N GLY A 96 37.89 8.92 52.15
CA GLY A 96 38.92 9.35 51.21
C GLY A 96 39.58 10.67 51.64
N GLN A 97 40.23 11.35 50.68
CA GLN A 97 40.88 12.64 50.90
C GLN A 97 39.86 13.80 50.95
N GLU A 98 40.25 14.91 51.58
CA GLU A 98 39.45 16.16 51.67
C GLU A 98 38.03 15.99 52.24
N GLY A 99 37.81 15.00 53.10
CA GLY A 99 36.53 14.77 53.78
C GLY A 99 35.45 14.11 52.91
N TRP A 100 35.78 13.70 51.69
CA TRP A 100 34.90 12.87 50.86
C TRP A 100 35.00 11.41 51.25
N ARG A 101 33.90 10.67 51.09
CA ARG A 101 33.85 9.21 51.11
C ARG A 101 33.72 8.70 49.68
N GLU A 102 34.43 7.63 49.33
CA GLU A 102 34.43 7.07 47.98
C GLU A 102 34.02 5.60 47.98
N ALA A 103 33.37 5.17 46.91
CA ALA A 103 33.11 3.77 46.59
C ALA A 103 33.26 3.55 45.09
N VAL A 104 33.75 2.36 44.72
CA VAL A 104 33.75 1.87 43.33
C VAL A 104 32.83 0.68 43.26
N VAL A 105 31.86 0.74 42.35
CA VAL A 105 30.89 -0.33 42.10
C VAL A 105 31.19 -0.92 40.74
N ARG A 106 31.21 -2.26 40.65
CA ARG A 106 31.48 -3.01 39.42
C ARG A 106 30.29 -3.92 39.13
N PHE A 107 29.78 -3.83 37.90
CA PHE A 107 28.72 -4.70 37.39
C PHE A 107 28.94 -4.95 35.90
N LYS A 108 28.45 -6.08 35.39
CA LYS A 108 28.64 -6.47 33.99
C LYS A 108 27.53 -5.91 33.11
N ALA A 109 27.87 -5.40 31.93
CA ALA A 109 26.90 -4.95 30.94
C ALA A 109 26.12 -6.15 30.35
N THR A 110 24.79 -6.16 30.50
CA THR A 110 23.90 -7.23 29.99
C THR A 110 23.05 -6.75 28.81
N GLU A 111 22.39 -7.67 28.10
CA GLU A 111 21.51 -7.31 26.96
C GLU A 111 20.34 -6.42 27.38
N TYR A 112 19.75 -6.69 28.54
CA TYR A 112 18.66 -5.88 29.11
C TYR A 112 19.08 -4.44 29.46
N MET A 113 20.39 -4.16 29.52
CA MET A 113 20.91 -2.80 29.68
C MET A 113 21.00 -2.01 28.36
N ALA A 114 20.88 -2.66 27.21
CA ALA A 114 21.01 -2.04 25.90
C ALA A 114 19.67 -1.46 25.38
N PRO A 115 19.69 -0.44 24.49
CA PRO A 115 20.86 0.29 24.00
C PRO A 115 21.34 1.38 24.98
N ALA A 116 20.47 1.78 25.92
CA ALA A 116 20.75 2.82 26.89
C ALA A 116 20.03 2.53 28.21
N SER A 117 20.81 2.42 29.27
CA SER A 117 20.39 2.27 30.66
C SER A 117 20.68 3.53 31.47
N ARG A 118 20.14 3.57 32.68
CA ARG A 118 20.34 4.66 33.63
C ARG A 118 20.74 4.10 34.98
N VAL A 119 21.87 4.57 35.49
CA VAL A 119 22.38 4.19 36.80
C VAL A 119 21.92 5.24 37.80
N LEU A 120 21.01 4.89 38.70
CA LEU A 120 20.61 5.73 39.83
C LEU A 120 21.40 5.30 41.07
N VAL A 121 22.01 6.25 41.77
CA VAL A 121 22.67 6.01 43.05
C VAL A 121 21.94 6.80 44.13
N HIS A 122 21.61 6.14 45.23
CA HIS A 122 20.88 6.75 46.33
C HIS A 122 21.35 6.29 47.71
N GLY A 123 21.09 7.10 48.72
CA GLY A 123 21.28 6.75 50.12
C GLY A 123 20.57 7.73 51.03
N VAL A 124 20.37 7.35 52.29
CA VAL A 124 19.80 8.21 53.33
C VAL A 124 20.90 8.65 54.27
N GLY A 125 20.98 9.94 54.57
CA GLY A 125 21.98 10.50 55.49
C GLY A 125 21.65 10.23 56.96
N ASP A 126 22.61 10.52 57.84
CA ASP A 126 22.40 10.46 59.30
C ASP A 126 21.40 11.54 59.80
N ASP A 127 21.06 12.51 58.94
CA ASP A 127 20.04 13.55 59.08
C ASP A 127 18.62 13.11 58.66
N GLY A 128 18.48 11.94 58.02
CA GLY A 128 17.22 11.44 57.49
C GLY A 128 16.85 11.97 56.10
N GLU A 129 17.74 12.69 55.40
CA GLU A 129 17.48 13.15 54.03
C GLU A 129 17.85 12.11 52.97
N LEU A 130 17.10 12.11 51.85
CA LEU A 130 17.33 11.22 50.71
C LEU A 130 18.22 11.88 49.64
N TYR A 131 19.44 11.38 49.52
CA TYR A 131 20.43 11.81 48.54
C TYR A 131 20.35 10.93 47.28
N LEU A 132 20.38 11.56 46.10
CA LEU A 132 20.21 10.91 44.79
C LEU A 132 21.09 11.58 43.73
N ASP A 133 21.82 10.79 42.94
CA ASP A 133 22.44 11.22 41.68
C ASP A 133 22.26 10.12 40.63
N ALA A 134 22.32 10.47 39.34
CA ALA A 134 22.18 9.50 38.26
C ALA A 134 23.15 9.76 37.10
N ALA A 135 23.51 8.68 36.42
CA ALA A 135 24.32 8.66 35.21
C ALA A 135 23.60 7.91 34.08
N ALA A 136 23.85 8.30 32.83
CA ALA A 136 23.44 7.53 31.66
C ALA A 136 24.52 6.51 31.30
N LEU A 137 24.12 5.28 31.00
CA LEU A 137 24.96 4.20 30.49
C LEU A 137 24.49 3.86 29.08
N GLU A 138 25.17 4.39 28.07
CA GLU A 138 24.93 4.05 26.67
C GLU A 138 25.87 2.92 26.27
N LEU A 139 25.30 1.80 25.79
CA LEU A 139 26.07 0.67 25.28
C LEU A 139 26.33 0.87 23.78
N ALA A 140 27.55 0.55 23.36
CA ALA A 140 28.03 0.69 21.99
C ALA A 140 28.09 -0.66 21.26
N GLY A 141 27.96 -0.60 19.93
CA GLY A 141 27.90 -1.77 19.04
C GLY A 141 26.46 -2.15 18.67
N PRO A 142 26.29 -3.01 17.64
CA PRO A 142 25.01 -3.68 17.43
C PRO A 142 24.67 -4.50 18.67
N PHE A 143 23.39 -4.53 19.05
CA PHE A 143 22.90 -5.58 19.94
C PHE A 143 23.30 -6.91 19.32
N THR A 144 23.85 -7.82 20.14
CA THR A 144 24.43 -9.09 19.66
C THR A 144 23.51 -9.71 18.63
N PRO A 145 23.94 -9.86 17.36
CA PRO A 145 23.04 -10.30 16.31
C PRO A 145 22.60 -11.72 16.69
N LEU A 146 21.31 -11.85 16.98
CA LEU A 146 20.71 -13.14 17.33
C LEU A 146 20.69 -14.12 16.16
N VAL A 147 21.18 -13.66 15.01
CA VAL A 147 21.27 -14.34 13.72
C VAL A 147 22.48 -13.82 12.96
N GLU A 148 23.37 -14.70 12.56
CA GLU A 148 24.24 -14.48 11.41
C GLU A 148 23.74 -15.34 10.24
N VAL A 149 23.75 -14.78 9.03
CA VAL A 149 23.51 -15.53 7.79
C VAL A 149 24.76 -15.48 6.92
N ARG A 150 25.14 -16.64 6.37
CA ARG A 150 26.28 -16.78 5.46
C ARG A 150 25.88 -17.70 4.33
N VAL A 151 26.08 -17.26 3.09
CA VAL A 151 25.88 -18.11 1.91
C VAL A 151 27.22 -18.70 1.50
N ASP A 152 27.29 -20.02 1.41
CA ASP A 152 28.49 -20.76 1.04
C ASP A 152 28.18 -21.72 -0.13
N PRO A 153 28.87 -21.60 -1.28
CA PRO A 153 29.85 -20.58 -1.64
C PRO A 153 29.21 -19.19 -1.89
N GLY A 154 29.93 -18.12 -1.52
CA GLY A 154 29.51 -16.73 -1.80
C GLY A 154 29.52 -16.32 -3.29
N ARG A 155 29.96 -17.22 -4.18
CA ARG A 155 29.85 -17.10 -5.63
C ARG A 155 29.37 -18.42 -6.21
N SER A 156 28.36 -18.37 -7.08
CA SER A 156 27.76 -19.56 -7.69
C SER A 156 27.46 -19.36 -9.17
N GLU A 157 27.33 -20.47 -9.91
CA GLU A 157 26.62 -20.46 -11.18
C GLU A 157 25.08 -20.45 -10.94
N PRO A 158 24.28 -19.96 -11.91
CA PRO A 158 22.83 -20.02 -11.84
C PRO A 158 22.33 -21.48 -11.78
N GLY A 159 21.33 -21.72 -10.95
CA GLY A 159 20.69 -23.03 -10.82
C GLY A 159 21.52 -24.12 -10.12
N ARG A 160 22.68 -23.80 -9.55
CA ARG A 160 23.38 -24.68 -8.60
C ARG A 160 22.76 -24.54 -7.21
N ASP A 161 22.92 -25.55 -6.37
CA ASP A 161 22.55 -25.47 -4.96
C ASP A 161 23.65 -24.75 -4.17
N VAL A 162 23.25 -23.88 -3.25
CA VAL A 162 24.14 -23.23 -2.26
C VAL A 162 23.63 -23.51 -0.86
N ALA A 163 24.55 -23.59 0.10
CA ALA A 163 24.21 -23.74 1.52
C ALA A 163 24.04 -22.36 2.16
N VAL A 164 22.82 -22.03 2.57
CA VAL A 164 22.54 -20.87 3.41
C VAL A 164 22.70 -21.31 4.85
N GLN A 165 23.85 -21.00 5.42
CA GLN A 165 24.19 -21.30 6.81
C GLN A 165 23.67 -20.17 7.70
N VAL A 166 22.93 -20.55 8.74
CA VAL A 166 22.37 -19.63 9.74
C VAL A 166 22.90 -20.06 11.10
N ALA A 167 23.46 -19.11 11.84
CA ALA A 167 23.81 -19.26 13.24
C ALA A 167 22.91 -18.33 14.06
N ALA A 168 22.06 -18.89 14.93
CA ALA A 168 21.08 -18.15 15.74
C ALA A 168 21.03 -18.67 17.18
N ALA A 169 20.19 -18.09 18.02
CA ALA A 169 19.93 -18.64 19.35
C ALA A 169 19.32 -20.08 19.24
N PRO A 170 19.63 -21.01 20.18
CA PRO A 170 19.14 -22.38 20.10
C PRO A 170 17.60 -22.49 20.09
N ASN A 171 17.04 -23.16 19.08
CA ASN A 171 15.59 -23.26 18.84
C ASN A 171 14.90 -21.93 18.49
N ALA A 172 15.64 -20.88 18.09
CA ALA A 172 15.05 -19.67 17.54
C ALA A 172 14.44 -19.92 16.16
N ARG A 173 13.32 -19.25 15.87
CA ARG A 173 12.66 -19.30 14.56
C ARG A 173 13.22 -18.20 13.67
N VAL A 174 13.74 -18.57 12.50
CA VAL A 174 14.42 -17.66 11.57
C VAL A 174 13.63 -17.55 10.26
N ALA A 175 13.37 -16.33 9.81
CA ALA A 175 12.88 -16.03 8.48
C ALA A 175 14.04 -15.54 7.59
N LEU A 176 14.10 -16.04 6.36
CA LEU A 176 15.07 -15.66 5.34
C LEU A 176 14.42 -14.81 4.25
N LEU A 177 15.23 -13.96 3.62
CA LEU A 177 14.88 -13.22 2.41
C LEU A 177 16.13 -12.99 1.56
N ALA A 178 16.03 -13.23 0.25
CA ALA A 178 17.02 -12.80 -0.73
C ALA A 178 16.36 -11.82 -1.72
N VAL A 179 16.97 -10.66 -1.93
CA VAL A 179 16.52 -9.63 -2.87
C VAL A 179 17.61 -9.38 -3.90
N ASP A 180 17.23 -9.16 -5.16
CA ASP A 180 18.16 -8.74 -6.22
C ASP A 180 18.75 -7.36 -5.87
N GLN A 181 20.08 -7.23 -5.93
CA GLN A 181 20.78 -5.96 -5.66
C GLN A 181 20.28 -4.83 -6.57
N SER A 182 19.90 -5.10 -7.82
CA SER A 182 19.36 -4.09 -8.73
C SER A 182 17.99 -3.57 -8.29
N ALA A 183 17.13 -4.42 -7.73
CA ALA A 183 15.84 -4.02 -7.16
C ALA A 183 16.01 -3.12 -5.92
N LEU A 184 16.98 -3.44 -5.05
CA LEU A 184 17.35 -2.60 -3.90
C LEU A 184 17.86 -1.22 -4.33
N LEU A 185 18.64 -1.15 -5.41
CA LEU A 185 19.15 0.12 -5.96
C LEU A 185 18.06 0.94 -6.66
N LEU A 186 17.17 0.29 -7.42
CA LEU A 186 16.03 0.94 -8.09
C LEU A 186 15.02 1.56 -7.13
N ALA A 187 14.84 0.96 -5.94
CA ALA A 187 13.95 1.49 -4.91
C ALA A 187 14.45 2.81 -4.26
N GLY A 188 15.68 3.25 -4.53
CA GLY A 188 16.16 4.60 -4.17
C GLY A 188 16.02 4.94 -2.68
N GLU A 189 15.51 6.14 -2.36
CA GLU A 189 15.24 6.51 -0.96
C GLU A 189 14.09 5.70 -0.34
N ASP A 190 13.18 5.14 -1.13
CA ASP A 190 12.07 4.31 -0.64
C ASP A 190 12.52 2.88 -0.29
N ALA A 191 13.75 2.48 -0.67
CA ALA A 191 14.41 1.27 -0.15
C ALA A 191 14.63 1.33 1.38
N ARG A 192 14.63 2.54 1.97
CA ARG A 192 14.71 2.78 3.43
C ARG A 192 13.47 2.29 4.19
N ASN A 193 12.47 1.69 3.53
CA ASN A 193 11.34 1.02 4.18
C ASN A 193 11.69 -0.41 4.68
N GLY A 194 12.90 -0.91 4.43
CA GLY A 194 13.43 -2.12 5.08
C GLY A 194 13.82 -1.86 6.54
N ILE A 195 13.69 -2.89 7.39
CA ILE A 195 14.04 -2.80 8.82
C ILE A 195 15.57 -2.77 8.98
N SER A 196 16.13 -1.72 9.57
CA SER A 196 17.56 -1.63 9.89
C SER A 196 17.85 -1.86 11.39
N HIS A 197 19.13 -2.09 11.73
CA HIS A 197 19.58 -2.12 13.12
C HIS A 197 19.33 -0.79 13.86
N ASP A 198 19.37 0.36 13.16
CA ASP A 198 19.08 1.66 13.76
C ASP A 198 17.58 1.84 14.03
N ASP A 199 16.70 1.29 13.18
CA ASP A 199 15.25 1.29 13.43
C ASP A 199 14.91 0.43 14.65
N LEU A 200 15.50 -0.77 14.76
CA LEU A 200 15.35 -1.63 15.94
C LEU A 200 15.90 -0.95 17.21
N ARG A 201 17.00 -0.20 17.09
CA ARG A 201 17.57 0.59 18.20
C ARG A 201 16.65 1.74 18.61
N ALA A 202 16.09 2.46 17.64
CA ALA A 202 15.16 3.55 17.86
C ALA A 202 13.87 3.05 18.52
N GLU A 203 13.30 1.93 18.05
CA GLU A 203 12.10 1.33 18.63
C GLU A 203 12.35 0.81 20.04
N ARG A 204 13.47 0.09 20.31
CA ARG A 204 13.88 -0.32 21.68
C ARG A 204 14.04 0.91 22.61
N LEU A 205 14.50 2.05 22.12
CA LEU A 205 14.57 3.30 22.92
C LEU A 205 13.20 3.87 23.29
N THR A 206 12.12 3.61 22.54
CA THR A 206 10.77 4.12 22.87
C THR A 206 10.19 3.51 24.14
N PHE A 207 10.59 2.28 24.48
CA PHE A 207 10.17 1.58 25.69
C PHE A 207 10.82 2.13 26.97
N ASN A 208 11.90 2.92 26.84
CA ASN A 208 12.55 3.52 28.00
C ASN A 208 11.59 4.51 28.70
N THR A 209 11.30 4.27 29.98
CA THR A 209 10.31 4.99 30.81
C THR A 209 10.61 6.48 31.04
N SER A 210 11.75 6.96 30.54
CA SER A 210 12.27 8.31 30.76
C SER A 210 12.07 9.23 29.55
N GLY A 211 11.55 10.44 29.78
CA GLY A 211 10.97 11.27 28.72
C GLY A 211 11.90 11.89 27.65
N SER A 212 13.19 11.54 27.60
CA SER A 212 14.17 12.07 26.61
C SER A 212 15.15 11.00 26.15
N ALA A 213 15.16 10.71 24.86
CA ALA A 213 16.12 9.82 24.19
C ALA A 213 17.47 10.50 23.88
N CYS A 214 17.56 11.82 23.99
CA CYS A 214 18.80 12.58 23.78
C CYS A 214 19.15 13.41 25.02
N GLY A 215 20.40 13.31 25.48
CA GLY A 215 21.04 14.20 26.45
C GLY A 215 20.51 14.12 27.89
N PHE A 216 21.30 13.51 28.76
CA PHE A 216 21.05 13.57 30.21
C PHE A 216 21.41 14.97 30.76
N ARG A 217 20.43 15.67 31.36
CA ARG A 217 20.70 16.87 32.18
C ARG A 217 20.76 16.45 33.64
N LYS A 218 21.90 16.58 34.31
CA LYS A 218 21.94 16.45 35.78
C LYS A 218 20.96 17.44 36.41
N SER A 219 20.19 16.99 37.39
CA SER A 219 19.26 17.80 38.15
C SER A 219 19.47 17.56 39.64
N LEU A 220 19.29 18.60 40.45
CA LEU A 220 19.62 18.58 41.88
C LEU A 220 18.38 18.46 42.78
N TRP A 221 17.23 18.04 42.22
CA TRP A 221 16.01 17.77 42.98
C TRP A 221 15.72 16.26 42.97
N PRO A 222 15.59 15.58 44.13
CA PRO A 222 15.22 14.16 44.21
C PRO A 222 14.10 13.75 43.24
N LYS A 223 13.00 14.51 43.23
CA LYS A 223 11.82 14.29 42.37
C LYS A 223 12.12 14.39 40.86
N SER A 224 13.06 15.23 40.43
CA SER A 224 13.44 15.33 39.01
C SER A 224 14.47 14.27 38.60
N THR A 225 15.37 13.90 39.51
CA THR A 225 16.38 12.84 39.32
C THR A 225 15.75 11.44 39.29
N LEU A 226 14.63 11.23 39.99
CA LEU A 226 13.76 10.04 39.88
C LEU A 226 12.85 10.05 38.65
N ARG A 227 12.44 11.24 38.16
CA ARG A 227 11.61 11.37 36.93
C ARG A 227 12.42 11.21 35.64
N MET A 228 13.69 11.60 35.66
CA MET A 228 14.74 10.97 34.83
C MET A 228 15.12 9.63 35.49
N ALA A 229 15.73 8.66 34.81
CA ALA A 229 15.73 7.26 35.31
C ALA A 229 14.33 6.60 35.35
N GLY A 230 13.24 7.38 35.30
CA GLY A 230 11.90 6.87 34.98
C GLY A 230 11.26 6.08 36.12
N MET A 231 11.61 6.41 37.36
CA MET A 231 11.16 5.72 38.57
C MET A 231 10.31 6.62 39.48
N ALA A 232 9.56 5.99 40.38
CA ALA A 232 8.88 6.64 41.49
C ALA A 232 9.36 6.02 42.80
N CYS A 233 9.62 6.84 43.81
CA CYS A 233 10.02 6.40 45.14
C CYS A 233 8.88 6.66 46.13
N LEU A 234 8.63 5.69 47.01
CA LEU A 234 7.78 5.86 48.19
C LEU A 234 8.70 5.84 49.42
N THR A 235 8.67 6.91 50.20
CA THR A 235 9.58 7.12 51.33
C THR A 235 8.84 7.84 52.46
N ASN A 236 9.26 7.60 53.70
CA ASN A 236 8.78 8.29 54.91
C ASN A 236 9.65 9.51 55.28
N THR A 237 10.68 9.82 54.49
CA THR A 237 11.54 11.01 54.65
C THR A 237 10.78 12.29 54.31
N SER A 238 10.97 13.35 55.08
CA SER A 238 10.26 14.64 54.98
C SER A 238 10.45 15.41 53.66
N SER A 239 11.42 15.05 52.82
CA SER A 239 11.89 15.83 51.68
C SER A 239 11.37 15.40 50.30
N VAL A 240 10.41 14.47 50.22
CA VAL A 240 9.82 13.99 48.93
C VAL A 240 8.30 14.06 48.95
N GLU A 241 7.73 15.18 48.48
CA GLU A 241 6.28 15.34 48.33
C GLU A 241 5.65 14.41 47.29
N GLU A 242 4.46 13.93 47.66
CA GLU A 242 3.53 12.96 47.06
C GLU A 242 3.64 12.50 45.59
N TYR A 243 3.19 11.25 45.45
CA TYR A 243 2.99 10.47 44.24
C TYR A 243 1.91 11.09 43.33
N SER A 244 2.32 11.86 42.32
CA SER A 244 1.40 12.54 41.40
C SER A 244 0.74 11.58 40.40
N GLU A 245 -0.59 11.66 40.27
CA GLU A 245 -1.36 10.93 39.25
C GLU A 245 -0.92 11.18 37.79
N ASP A 246 -0.19 12.26 37.50
CA ASP A 246 0.23 12.60 36.14
C ASP A 246 1.18 11.57 35.50
N ALA A 247 1.86 10.73 36.31
CA ALA A 247 2.62 9.60 35.79
C ALA A 247 1.70 8.62 35.02
N ARG A 248 0.46 8.41 35.51
CA ARG A 248 -0.55 7.52 34.93
C ARG A 248 -1.12 8.05 33.61
N LYS A 249 -1.18 9.38 33.46
CA LYS A 249 -1.65 10.03 32.20
C LYS A 249 -0.61 9.92 31.07
N ARG A 250 0.70 9.96 31.39
CA ARG A 250 1.76 9.96 30.38
C ARG A 250 2.03 8.59 29.75
N PHE A 251 1.82 7.50 30.48
CA PHE A 251 1.83 6.14 29.90
C PHE A 251 0.78 5.95 28.79
N ARG A 252 -0.25 6.80 28.71
CA ARG A 252 -1.27 6.77 27.64
C ARG A 252 -1.01 7.73 26.47
N SER A 253 0.03 8.57 26.51
CA SER A 253 0.12 9.77 25.64
C SER A 253 1.39 9.89 24.80
N ARG A 254 2.09 8.78 24.51
CA ARG A 254 3.25 8.77 23.59
C ARG A 254 3.21 7.60 22.59
N ARG A 255 2.22 7.66 21.68
CA ARG A 255 2.43 7.29 20.28
C ARG A 255 2.50 8.59 19.49
N ALA A 256 3.70 9.04 19.17
CA ALA A 256 3.95 10.16 18.27
C ALA A 256 5.11 9.75 17.34
N PRO A 257 4.92 9.73 16.01
CA PRO A 257 5.92 9.23 15.08
C PRO A 257 7.10 10.19 14.96
N ALA A 258 8.30 9.65 14.75
CA ALA A 258 9.50 10.44 14.45
C ALA A 258 9.52 10.82 12.96
N THR A 259 8.84 11.90 12.58
CA THR A 259 8.87 12.41 11.20
C THR A 259 10.11 13.26 10.93
N ARG A 260 11.07 12.67 10.21
CA ARG A 260 11.93 13.24 9.15
C ARG A 260 12.24 14.76 9.23
N GLY A 261 13.46 15.09 9.67
CA GLY A 261 14.08 16.41 9.50
C GLY A 261 15.05 16.43 8.32
N MET A 262 14.97 17.45 7.46
CA MET A 262 15.77 17.61 6.24
C MET A 262 17.28 17.77 6.52
N TYR A 263 18.11 17.26 5.59
CA TYR A 263 19.31 17.97 5.14
C TYR A 263 19.38 17.97 3.61
N ARG A 264 19.69 19.14 3.05
CA ARG A 264 19.85 19.42 1.60
C ARG A 264 21.20 20.11 1.45
N GLY A 265 22.10 19.61 0.60
CA GLY A 265 23.36 20.31 0.33
C GLY A 265 24.46 19.48 -0.33
N GLY A 266 24.62 19.68 -1.64
CA GLY A 266 25.89 19.76 -2.37
C GLY A 266 26.96 18.69 -2.15
N GLY A 267 27.07 17.76 -3.10
CA GLY A 267 28.36 17.15 -3.44
C GLY A 267 29.06 18.00 -4.50
N SER A 268 30.36 18.23 -4.33
CA SER A 268 31.28 18.71 -5.36
C SER A 268 32.39 17.66 -5.54
N ASP A 269 32.97 17.63 -6.73
CA ASP A 269 33.98 16.66 -7.15
C ASP A 269 35.25 16.67 -6.27
N ASP A 270 35.89 15.51 -6.07
CA ASP A 270 37.27 15.31 -6.54
C ASP A 270 37.73 13.83 -6.52
N GLU A 271 38.83 13.55 -7.22
CA GLU A 271 39.25 12.21 -7.67
C GLU A 271 40.12 11.35 -6.73
N SER A 272 40.19 10.05 -7.07
CA SER A 272 41.31 9.12 -6.86
C SER A 272 41.56 8.57 -5.43
N SER A 273 41.82 7.26 -5.25
CA SER A 273 42.92 6.54 -5.88
C SER A 273 42.75 5.01 -5.82
N ILE A 274 43.35 4.31 -6.78
CA ILE A 274 43.29 2.84 -6.91
C ILE A 274 44.56 2.24 -6.30
N GLU A 275 44.43 1.55 -5.16
CA GLU A 275 45.51 0.69 -4.67
C GLU A 275 45.51 -0.65 -5.40
N ARG A 276 46.65 -0.95 -6.05
CA ARG A 276 46.92 -2.25 -6.65
C ARG A 276 47.70 -3.08 -5.64
N ASP A 277 47.11 -4.15 -5.12
CA ASP A 277 47.91 -5.20 -4.48
C ASP A 277 48.31 -6.28 -5.50
N ARG A 278 49.52 -6.81 -5.34
CA ARG A 278 50.14 -7.84 -6.17
C ARG A 278 50.48 -9.04 -5.30
N SER A 279 49.68 -10.10 -5.40
CA SER A 279 50.03 -11.41 -4.89
C SER A 279 50.27 -12.39 -6.04
N ARG A 280 51.42 -13.06 -6.01
CA ARG A 280 51.86 -14.06 -7.01
C ARG A 280 51.53 -15.47 -6.53
N GLY A 281 51.29 -16.36 -7.50
CA GLY A 281 51.84 -17.71 -7.49
C GLY A 281 50.97 -18.78 -6.83
N GLY A 282 50.52 -19.72 -7.66
CA GLY A 282 49.74 -20.89 -7.31
C GLY A 282 49.41 -21.61 -8.60
N ASP A 283 50.42 -22.24 -9.19
CA ASP A 283 50.27 -23.10 -10.36
C ASP A 283 49.57 -24.38 -9.92
N ASP A 284 48.60 -24.84 -10.70
CA ASP A 284 48.24 -26.25 -10.86
C ASP A 284 47.76 -26.43 -12.31
N ASP A 285 48.56 -27.18 -13.08
CA ASP A 285 48.22 -27.59 -14.45
C ASP A 285 47.13 -28.66 -14.41
N ASP A 286 46.16 -28.60 -15.32
CA ASP A 286 45.39 -29.77 -15.78
C ASP A 286 44.85 -29.50 -17.19
N ASP A 287 45.73 -29.69 -18.18
CA ASP A 287 45.45 -29.57 -19.61
C ASP A 287 45.12 -30.97 -20.17
N GLU A 288 43.83 -31.29 -20.32
CA GLU A 288 43.28 -32.08 -21.45
C GLU A 288 41.79 -32.41 -21.26
N CYS A 289 40.95 -32.00 -22.22
CA CYS A 289 40.04 -32.92 -22.92
C CYS A 289 39.34 -32.24 -24.10
N ILE A 290 39.72 -32.63 -25.32
CA ILE A 290 38.95 -32.32 -26.54
C ILE A 290 37.70 -33.21 -26.55
N GLY A 291 36.58 -32.65 -26.11
CA GLY A 291 35.26 -33.29 -26.12
C GLY A 291 34.18 -32.30 -26.55
N ALA A 292 33.21 -32.75 -27.35
CA ALA A 292 32.17 -31.87 -27.87
C ALA A 292 31.41 -31.16 -26.74
N CYS A 293 31.39 -29.82 -26.76
CA CYS A 293 30.82 -29.01 -25.69
C CYS A 293 29.40 -29.51 -25.34
N PRO A 294 29.11 -29.84 -24.06
CA PRO A 294 27.81 -30.39 -23.65
C PRO A 294 26.68 -29.39 -23.92
N GLU A 295 25.44 -29.88 -24.03
CA GLU A 295 24.29 -29.00 -24.27
C GLU A 295 24.17 -27.95 -23.15
N PRO A 296 24.04 -26.66 -23.49
CA PRO A 296 23.97 -25.60 -22.50
C PRO A 296 22.66 -25.70 -21.69
N ARG A 297 22.78 -25.61 -20.37
CA ARG A 297 21.64 -25.57 -19.44
C ARG A 297 20.68 -24.45 -19.83
N LEU A 298 19.40 -24.78 -19.91
CA LEU A 298 18.33 -23.81 -20.14
C LEU A 298 17.99 -23.06 -18.85
N ARG A 299 18.07 -21.73 -18.91
CA ARG A 299 17.69 -20.78 -17.87
C ARG A 299 16.24 -20.31 -18.08
N SER A 300 15.40 -20.42 -17.06
CA SER A 300 13.97 -20.08 -17.14
C SER A 300 13.38 -19.44 -15.87
N VAL A 301 14.10 -19.52 -14.74
CA VAL A 301 13.61 -19.05 -13.43
C VAL A 301 14.24 -17.71 -13.07
N PHE A 302 13.54 -16.62 -13.40
CA PHE A 302 13.98 -15.22 -13.20
C PHE A 302 13.07 -14.45 -12.23
N PRO A 303 13.09 -14.75 -10.91
CA PRO A 303 12.30 -14.04 -9.92
C PRO A 303 12.97 -12.72 -9.49
N GLU A 304 12.20 -11.82 -8.88
CA GLU A 304 12.70 -10.57 -8.25
C GLU A 304 13.12 -10.78 -6.78
N THR A 305 12.57 -11.82 -6.12
CA THR A 305 12.89 -12.22 -4.73
C THR A 305 13.04 -13.73 -4.63
N TRP A 306 13.86 -14.19 -3.67
CA TRP A 306 14.18 -15.59 -3.44
C TRP A 306 14.28 -15.85 -1.92
N LEU A 307 14.36 -17.12 -1.52
CA LEU A 307 14.47 -17.56 -0.10
C LEU A 307 13.43 -17.03 0.89
N TRP A 308 12.23 -16.61 0.46
CA TRP A 308 11.15 -16.22 1.39
C TRP A 308 10.56 -17.43 2.13
N GLN A 309 11.26 -17.88 3.16
CA GLN A 309 11.01 -19.12 3.90
C GLN A 309 11.36 -18.95 5.38
N GLU A 310 10.78 -19.81 6.22
CA GLU A 310 11.08 -19.90 7.66
C GLU A 310 11.76 -21.23 7.97
N ILE A 311 12.77 -21.19 8.85
CA ILE A 311 13.52 -22.35 9.35
C ILE A 311 13.68 -22.23 10.87
N ASP A 312 13.67 -23.36 11.58
CA ASP A 312 13.97 -23.39 13.01
C ASP A 312 15.46 -23.71 13.22
N ALA A 313 16.14 -22.96 14.09
CA ALA A 313 17.52 -23.23 14.48
C ALA A 313 17.60 -24.50 15.35
N GLY A 314 18.64 -25.31 15.17
CA GLY A 314 18.89 -26.49 15.99
C GLY A 314 19.15 -26.17 17.46
N ALA A 315 19.22 -27.22 18.29
CA ALA A 315 19.60 -27.11 19.71
C ALA A 315 21.06 -26.63 19.92
N ASP A 316 21.88 -26.67 18.87
CA ASP A 316 23.23 -26.10 18.79
C ASP A 316 23.25 -24.65 18.25
N GLY A 317 22.08 -24.07 17.97
CA GLY A 317 21.95 -22.73 17.39
C GLY A 317 22.30 -22.65 15.91
N ARG A 318 22.28 -23.77 15.16
CA ARG A 318 22.60 -23.77 13.73
C ARG A 318 21.44 -24.29 12.87
N ALA A 319 21.31 -23.72 11.69
CA ALA A 319 20.49 -24.27 10.61
C ALA A 319 21.23 -24.14 9.29
N VAL A 320 20.99 -25.08 8.38
CA VAL A 320 21.53 -25.06 7.02
C VAL A 320 20.35 -25.31 6.07
N LEU A 321 20.13 -24.39 5.15
CA LEU A 321 19.15 -24.53 4.08
C LEU A 321 19.90 -24.66 2.76
N GLU A 322 19.81 -25.84 2.13
CA GLU A 322 20.24 -26.02 0.75
C GLU A 322 19.15 -25.50 -0.19
N ALA A 323 19.52 -24.61 -1.11
CA ALA A 323 18.57 -24.01 -2.04
C ALA A 323 19.20 -23.79 -3.42
N ALA A 324 18.45 -24.19 -4.46
CA ALA A 324 18.80 -23.90 -5.85
C ALA A 324 18.76 -22.38 -6.10
N VAL A 325 19.90 -21.84 -6.54
CA VAL A 325 20.09 -20.45 -6.93
C VAL A 325 19.25 -20.14 -8.18
N PRO A 326 18.53 -19.00 -8.26
CA PRO A 326 17.77 -18.64 -9.45
C PRO A 326 18.65 -18.49 -10.71
N ASP A 327 18.03 -18.52 -11.88
CA ASP A 327 18.74 -18.42 -13.17
C ASP A 327 19.22 -16.98 -13.49
N THR A 328 18.85 -16.00 -12.67
CA THR A 328 19.25 -14.59 -12.78
C THR A 328 20.74 -14.41 -12.49
N ILE A 329 21.48 -13.88 -13.46
CA ILE A 329 22.90 -13.48 -13.31
C ILE A 329 22.91 -12.10 -12.63
N THR A 330 22.94 -12.12 -11.30
CA THR A 330 22.85 -10.94 -10.44
C THR A 330 23.61 -11.16 -9.12
N SER A 331 23.64 -10.13 -8.28
CA SER A 331 24.00 -10.24 -6.87
C SER A 331 22.74 -10.34 -6.02
N TRP A 332 22.58 -11.45 -5.30
CA TRP A 332 21.53 -11.58 -4.28
C TRP A 332 22.05 -11.06 -2.95
N VAL A 333 21.28 -10.17 -2.32
CA VAL A 333 21.49 -9.71 -0.95
C VAL A 333 20.57 -10.53 -0.06
N VAL A 334 21.16 -11.40 0.76
CA VAL A 334 20.46 -12.30 1.68
C VAL A 334 20.48 -11.70 3.07
N SER A 335 19.32 -11.59 3.70
CA SER A 335 19.16 -11.20 5.10
C SER A 335 18.34 -12.24 5.86
N ALA A 336 18.52 -12.25 7.19
CA ALA A 336 17.80 -13.10 8.10
C ALA A 336 17.25 -12.30 9.29
N LEU A 337 16.06 -12.70 9.75
CA LEU A 337 15.40 -12.18 10.93
C LEU A 337 15.08 -13.38 11.83
N ALA A 338 15.37 -13.34 13.13
CA ALA A 338 14.89 -14.38 14.04
C ALA A 338 14.13 -13.82 15.23
N VAL A 339 13.30 -14.68 15.79
CA VAL A 339 12.55 -14.44 17.02
C VAL A 339 12.80 -15.60 17.97
N ASP A 340 13.26 -15.26 19.17
CA ASP A 340 13.49 -16.16 20.29
C ASP A 340 12.70 -15.68 21.55
N PRO A 341 12.11 -16.58 22.37
CA PRO A 341 11.34 -16.17 23.54
C PRO A 341 12.13 -15.53 24.69
N VAL A 342 13.45 -15.74 24.78
CA VAL A 342 14.32 -15.28 25.88
C VAL A 342 15.06 -13.99 25.50
N HIS A 343 15.54 -13.95 24.27
CA HIS A 343 16.39 -12.90 23.71
C HIS A 343 15.64 -11.93 22.80
N GLY A 344 14.46 -12.30 22.31
CA GLY A 344 13.59 -11.45 21.49
C GLY A 344 13.92 -11.49 20.01
N LEU A 345 13.91 -10.33 19.34
CA LEU A 345 14.04 -10.21 17.89
C LEU A 345 15.47 -9.80 17.49
N GLY A 346 16.06 -10.58 16.59
CA GLY A 346 17.36 -10.33 15.97
C GLY A 346 17.25 -10.10 14.48
N LEU A 347 18.11 -9.23 13.95
CA LEU A 347 18.36 -9.04 12.53
C LEU A 347 19.82 -9.42 12.25
N SER A 348 20.09 -10.06 11.11
CA SER A 348 21.45 -10.32 10.64
C SER A 348 22.00 -9.16 9.82
N ASP A 349 23.33 -9.03 9.80
CA ASP A 349 24.00 -8.37 8.69
C ASP A 349 23.65 -9.07 7.36
N THR A 350 23.73 -8.33 6.25
CA THR A 350 23.42 -8.87 4.92
C THR A 350 24.58 -9.68 4.34
N SER A 351 24.32 -10.92 3.91
CA SER A 351 25.27 -11.73 3.15
C SER A 351 25.06 -11.54 1.64
N LYS A 352 26.15 -11.53 0.86
CA LYS A 352 26.08 -11.32 -0.59
C LYS A 352 26.45 -12.60 -1.34
N LEU A 353 25.50 -13.13 -2.13
CA LEU A 353 25.76 -14.18 -3.11
C LEU A 353 25.91 -13.56 -4.50
N THR A 354 27.06 -13.77 -5.16
CA THR A 354 27.27 -13.31 -6.53
C THR A 354 27.04 -14.45 -7.52
N VAL A 355 25.98 -14.35 -8.32
CA VAL A 355 25.62 -15.35 -9.34
C VAL A 355 26.19 -14.91 -10.68
N PHE A 356 27.11 -15.70 -11.24
CA PHE A 356 27.88 -15.28 -12.40
C PHE A 356 28.27 -16.46 -13.29
N ARG A 357 28.20 -16.25 -14.61
CA ARG A 357 28.84 -17.11 -15.62
C ARG A 357 29.77 -16.22 -16.46
N PRO A 358 30.95 -16.70 -16.89
CA PRO A 358 31.87 -15.90 -17.70
C PRO A 358 31.36 -15.68 -19.13
N PHE A 359 30.51 -16.57 -19.65
CA PHE A 359 29.88 -16.44 -20.95
C PHE A 359 28.37 -16.67 -20.80
N PHE A 360 27.56 -15.70 -21.23
CA PHE A 360 26.09 -15.78 -21.15
C PHE A 360 25.40 -14.89 -22.16
N ALA A 361 24.12 -15.20 -22.43
CA ALA A 361 23.22 -14.37 -23.20
C ALA A 361 22.19 -13.66 -22.31
N SER A 362 21.64 -12.55 -22.81
CA SER A 362 20.52 -11.82 -22.23
C SER A 362 19.61 -11.28 -23.34
N LEU A 363 18.31 -11.17 -23.09
CA LEU A 363 17.35 -10.54 -24.00
C LEU A 363 16.89 -9.22 -23.42
N SER A 364 16.92 -8.16 -24.22
CA SER A 364 16.11 -6.97 -23.95
C SER A 364 14.78 -7.12 -24.68
N LEU A 365 13.69 -7.19 -23.92
CA LEU A 365 12.34 -7.32 -24.44
C LEU A 365 11.50 -6.09 -24.05
N PRO A 366 10.65 -5.56 -24.94
CA PRO A 366 9.66 -4.57 -24.55
C PRO A 366 8.64 -5.18 -23.57
N TYR A 367 7.99 -4.35 -22.75
CA TYR A 367 7.00 -4.81 -21.78
C TYR A 367 5.84 -5.61 -22.41
N SER A 368 5.39 -5.18 -23.59
CA SER A 368 4.48 -5.95 -24.44
C SER A 368 4.59 -5.53 -25.91
N VAL A 369 4.16 -6.42 -26.81
CA VAL A 369 3.90 -6.14 -28.23
C VAL A 369 2.45 -6.48 -28.56
N ILE A 370 1.94 -6.02 -29.71
CA ILE A 370 0.62 -6.38 -30.22
C ILE A 370 0.76 -7.47 -31.29
N ARG A 371 -0.24 -8.37 -31.40
CA ARG A 371 -0.27 -9.39 -32.46
C ARG A 371 -0.07 -8.77 -33.85
N GLY A 372 0.70 -9.46 -34.68
CA GLY A 372 1.02 -9.06 -36.05
C GLY A 372 1.95 -7.86 -36.15
N GLU A 373 2.52 -7.36 -35.05
CA GLU A 373 3.69 -6.48 -35.07
C GLU A 373 4.97 -7.31 -35.19
N THR A 374 6.00 -6.70 -35.77
CA THR A 374 7.32 -7.29 -35.93
C THR A 374 8.30 -6.56 -35.03
N VAL A 375 8.76 -7.25 -33.97
CA VAL A 375 9.71 -6.72 -32.99
C VAL A 375 11.13 -7.20 -33.30
N GLU A 376 12.07 -6.27 -33.23
CA GLU A 376 13.50 -6.58 -33.18
C GLU A 376 13.85 -6.98 -31.75
N VAL A 377 14.26 -8.24 -31.56
CA VAL A 377 14.72 -8.78 -30.28
C VAL A 377 16.25 -8.77 -30.25
N PRO A 378 16.88 -7.81 -29.57
CA PRO A 378 18.33 -7.81 -29.36
C PRO A 378 18.72 -8.84 -28.30
N VAL A 379 19.53 -9.81 -28.71
CA VAL A 379 20.27 -10.72 -27.83
C VAL A 379 21.63 -10.10 -27.55
N LEU A 380 21.93 -9.80 -26.28
CA LEU A 380 23.27 -9.40 -25.86
C LEU A 380 24.04 -10.63 -25.40
N VAL A 381 25.21 -10.87 -26.00
CA VAL A 381 26.15 -11.91 -25.61
C VAL A 381 27.33 -11.26 -24.89
N PHE A 382 27.58 -11.69 -23.67
CA PHE A 382 28.69 -11.21 -22.83
C PHE A 382 29.80 -12.25 -22.80
N ASN A 383 31.04 -11.79 -22.98
CA ASN A 383 32.25 -12.60 -22.92
C ASN A 383 33.24 -12.01 -21.91
N TYR A 384 33.20 -12.53 -20.68
CA TYR A 384 34.16 -12.26 -19.61
C TYR A 384 35.29 -13.31 -19.56
N LEU A 385 35.55 -14.05 -20.65
CA LEU A 385 36.77 -14.86 -20.80
C LEU A 385 37.98 -13.97 -21.11
N ALA A 386 39.18 -14.52 -20.96
CA ALA A 386 40.43 -13.83 -21.27
C ALA A 386 40.67 -13.65 -22.78
N GLU A 387 40.02 -14.47 -23.62
CA GLU A 387 40.20 -14.50 -25.07
C GLU A 387 38.95 -14.03 -25.82
N PRO A 388 39.10 -13.40 -27.01
CA PRO A 388 37.98 -13.11 -27.88
C PRO A 388 37.38 -14.42 -28.41
N THR A 389 36.05 -14.46 -28.58
CA THR A 389 35.33 -15.70 -28.88
C THR A 389 34.25 -15.46 -29.93
N THR A 390 34.10 -16.37 -30.90
CA THR A 390 32.97 -16.35 -31.83
C THR A 390 31.78 -17.09 -31.22
N ALA A 391 30.67 -16.39 -31.04
CA ALA A 391 29.43 -16.93 -30.52
C ALA A 391 28.42 -17.16 -31.64
N THR A 392 27.92 -18.39 -31.74
CA THR A 392 26.78 -18.77 -32.57
C THR A 392 25.51 -18.68 -31.72
N VAL A 393 24.67 -17.70 -32.02
CA VAL A 393 23.38 -17.47 -31.35
C VAL A 393 22.27 -18.04 -32.23
N THR A 394 21.45 -18.91 -31.66
CA THR A 394 20.28 -19.50 -32.32
C THR A 394 19.02 -19.23 -31.50
N MET A 395 17.98 -18.72 -32.16
CA MET A 395 16.63 -18.61 -31.59
C MET A 395 15.75 -19.68 -32.22
N THR A 396 14.94 -20.37 -31.41
CA THR A 396 14.11 -21.51 -31.84
C THR A 396 12.63 -21.25 -31.57
N ASN A 397 11.80 -21.51 -32.58
CA ASN A 397 10.34 -21.45 -32.51
C ASN A 397 9.76 -22.88 -32.50
N ASP A 398 10.07 -23.65 -31.45
CA ASP A 398 9.64 -25.04 -31.33
C ASP A 398 8.10 -25.17 -31.19
N ARG A 399 7.45 -24.11 -30.70
CA ARG A 399 6.02 -24.06 -30.34
C ARG A 399 5.12 -23.46 -31.43
N GLY A 400 5.67 -22.79 -32.44
CA GLY A 400 4.90 -22.14 -33.51
C GLY A 400 4.10 -20.90 -33.07
N GLU A 401 4.62 -20.13 -32.10
CA GLU A 401 3.88 -19.02 -31.45
C GLU A 401 4.17 -17.64 -32.07
N PHE A 402 5.25 -17.54 -32.83
CA PHE A 402 5.70 -16.38 -33.60
C PHE A 402 6.27 -16.84 -34.95
N ASP A 403 6.56 -15.94 -35.87
CA ASP A 403 7.31 -16.24 -37.12
C ASP A 403 8.60 -15.43 -37.18
N PHE A 404 9.65 -15.99 -37.79
CA PHE A 404 10.84 -15.22 -38.16
C PHE A 404 10.60 -14.51 -39.49
N VAL A 405 10.99 -13.23 -39.60
CA VAL A 405 10.86 -12.46 -40.86
C VAL A 405 11.65 -13.08 -42.01
N GLU A 406 12.75 -13.76 -41.70
CA GLU A 406 13.60 -14.48 -42.66
C GLU A 406 13.06 -15.87 -43.05
N GLY A 407 11.99 -16.32 -42.37
CA GLY A 407 11.40 -17.64 -42.52
C GLY A 407 12.13 -18.76 -41.75
N GLY A 408 11.46 -19.91 -41.64
CA GLY A 408 11.98 -21.10 -40.94
C GLY A 408 11.52 -21.23 -39.48
N ARG A 409 11.90 -22.34 -38.83
CA ARG A 409 11.60 -22.62 -37.41
C ARG A 409 12.69 -22.21 -36.44
N SER A 410 13.86 -21.82 -36.94
CA SER A 410 14.99 -21.36 -36.16
C SER A 410 15.83 -20.41 -36.99
N ALA A 411 16.30 -19.33 -36.38
CA ALA A 411 17.26 -18.41 -36.97
C ALA A 411 18.59 -18.52 -36.22
N THR A 412 19.70 -18.58 -36.96
CA THR A 412 21.05 -18.68 -36.41
C THR A 412 21.92 -17.55 -36.95
N ARG A 413 22.69 -16.92 -36.06
CA ARG A 413 23.57 -15.78 -36.34
C ARG A 413 24.89 -15.95 -35.61
N THR A 414 26.00 -15.58 -36.25
CA THR A 414 27.35 -15.63 -35.65
C THR A 414 27.87 -14.23 -35.37
N VAL A 415 28.42 -14.01 -34.17
CA VAL A 415 29.01 -12.73 -33.76
C VAL A 415 30.37 -12.94 -33.11
N ALA A 416 31.33 -12.07 -33.40
CA ALA A 416 32.61 -12.03 -32.70
C ALA A 416 32.49 -11.16 -31.45
N VAL A 417 32.79 -11.72 -30.28
CA VAL A 417 32.74 -11.02 -28.99
C VAL A 417 34.16 -10.86 -28.45
N ALA A 418 34.60 -9.62 -28.23
CA ALA A 418 35.91 -9.34 -27.66
C ALA A 418 36.07 -9.94 -26.25
N ALA A 419 37.32 -10.18 -25.83
CA ALA A 419 37.64 -10.52 -24.44
C ALA A 419 37.19 -9.39 -23.50
N GLN A 420 36.61 -9.74 -22.35
CA GLN A 420 36.00 -8.78 -21.40
C GLN A 420 34.98 -7.82 -22.05
N GLY A 421 34.29 -8.29 -23.10
CA GLY A 421 33.44 -7.48 -23.97
C GLY A 421 32.00 -7.99 -24.06
N SER A 422 31.19 -7.26 -24.80
CA SER A 422 29.83 -7.66 -25.18
C SER A 422 29.55 -7.33 -26.64
N ALA A 423 28.70 -8.11 -27.27
CA ALA A 423 28.19 -7.84 -28.62
C ALA A 423 26.70 -8.18 -28.67
N SER A 424 25.94 -7.46 -29.49
CA SER A 424 24.51 -7.71 -29.69
C SER A 424 24.23 -8.33 -31.06
N VAL A 425 23.15 -9.13 -31.11
CA VAL A 425 22.62 -9.72 -32.33
C VAL A 425 21.11 -9.60 -32.31
N CYS A 426 20.53 -9.03 -33.36
CA CYS A 426 19.09 -8.81 -33.44
C CYS A 426 18.39 -9.93 -34.22
N PHE A 427 17.21 -10.34 -33.74
CA PHE A 427 16.30 -11.25 -34.44
C PHE A 427 14.94 -10.57 -34.64
N ASN A 428 14.47 -10.53 -35.88
CA ASN A 428 13.17 -9.94 -36.20
C ASN A 428 12.08 -11.02 -36.16
N ILE A 429 11.16 -10.90 -35.21
CA ILE A 429 10.06 -11.85 -35.02
C ILE A 429 8.70 -11.15 -35.10
N THR A 430 7.73 -11.82 -35.73
CA THR A 430 6.33 -11.37 -35.82
C THR A 430 5.48 -12.19 -34.87
N ALA A 431 4.79 -11.54 -33.94
CA ALA A 431 3.98 -12.25 -32.93
C ALA A 431 2.64 -12.74 -33.50
N ILE A 432 2.34 -14.04 -33.39
CA ILE A 432 1.10 -14.65 -33.93
C ILE A 432 0.09 -14.92 -32.82
N LYS A 433 0.55 -15.53 -31.72
CA LYS A 433 -0.30 -15.97 -30.61
C LYS A 433 -0.44 -14.87 -29.55
N VAL A 434 -1.68 -14.55 -29.18
CA VAL A 434 -2.00 -13.65 -28.05
C VAL A 434 -1.74 -14.36 -26.72
N GLY A 435 -1.12 -13.67 -25.76
CA GLY A 435 -0.80 -14.18 -24.43
C GLY A 435 0.70 -14.09 -24.12
N SER A 436 1.22 -15.09 -23.42
CA SER A 436 2.67 -15.22 -23.17
C SER A 436 3.28 -16.13 -24.22
N VAL A 437 4.20 -15.58 -25.03
CA VAL A 437 4.94 -16.28 -26.08
C VAL A 437 6.36 -16.53 -25.58
N LEU A 438 6.82 -17.78 -25.60
CA LEU A 438 8.11 -18.15 -25.00
C LEU A 438 9.24 -18.11 -26.03
N LEU A 439 10.20 -17.22 -25.81
CA LEU A 439 11.36 -17.01 -26.68
C LEU A 439 12.55 -17.79 -26.14
N ARG A 440 12.88 -18.91 -26.79
CA ARG A 440 14.05 -19.74 -26.50
C ARG A 440 15.24 -19.32 -27.35
N VAL A 441 16.35 -18.96 -26.69
CA VAL A 441 17.61 -18.55 -27.31
C VAL A 441 18.77 -19.36 -26.73
N THR A 442 19.70 -19.75 -27.59
CA THR A 442 20.90 -20.51 -27.24
C THR A 442 22.12 -19.85 -27.87
N ALA A 443 23.08 -19.41 -27.05
CA ALA A 443 24.38 -18.92 -27.49
C ALA A 443 25.45 -19.96 -27.20
N ARG A 444 26.24 -20.32 -28.21
CA ARG A 444 27.29 -21.35 -28.14
C ARG A 444 28.59 -20.85 -28.77
N SER A 445 29.70 -21.07 -28.10
CA SER A 445 31.05 -20.97 -28.65
C SER A 445 31.74 -22.33 -28.63
N ASP A 446 33.03 -22.37 -29.01
CA ASP A 446 33.84 -23.58 -28.98
C ASP A 446 34.09 -24.09 -27.55
N SER A 447 34.16 -23.17 -26.57
CA SER A 447 34.52 -23.44 -25.17
C SER A 447 33.39 -23.23 -24.15
N ALA A 448 32.29 -22.58 -24.53
CA ALA A 448 31.20 -22.23 -23.60
C ALA A 448 29.82 -22.22 -24.26
N GLY A 449 28.77 -22.24 -23.42
CA GLY A 449 27.39 -22.15 -23.89
C GLY A 449 26.41 -21.75 -22.81
N ASP A 450 25.36 -21.04 -23.24
CA ASP A 450 24.26 -20.58 -22.40
C ASP A 450 22.95 -20.64 -23.20
N ALA A 451 21.86 -21.06 -22.56
CA ALA A 451 20.53 -21.06 -23.14
C ALA A 451 19.55 -20.44 -22.16
N LEU A 452 18.56 -19.72 -22.67
CA LEU A 452 17.53 -19.07 -21.88
C LEU A 452 16.17 -19.14 -22.60
N GLU A 453 15.10 -19.21 -21.82
CA GLU A 453 13.72 -19.06 -22.29
C GLU A 453 13.05 -17.93 -21.49
N LEU A 454 12.52 -16.91 -22.20
CA LEU A 454 11.84 -15.77 -21.57
C LEU A 454 10.46 -15.50 -22.21
N PRO A 455 9.45 -15.15 -21.41
CA PRO A 455 8.11 -14.83 -21.90
C PRO A 455 8.02 -13.40 -22.47
N LEU A 456 7.70 -13.27 -23.75
CA LEU A 456 7.23 -12.04 -24.38
C LEU A 456 5.70 -11.92 -24.20
N LYS A 457 5.23 -10.76 -23.72
CA LYS A 457 3.79 -10.48 -23.54
C LYS A 457 3.20 -9.93 -24.84
N VAL A 458 2.32 -10.70 -25.48
CA VAL A 458 1.61 -10.33 -26.71
C VAL A 458 0.16 -9.96 -26.36
N LYS A 459 -0.20 -8.69 -26.54
CA LYS A 459 -1.58 -8.18 -26.44
C LYS A 459 -2.33 -8.40 -27.76
N ALA A 460 -3.66 -8.56 -27.69
CA ALA A 460 -4.50 -8.44 -28.88
C ALA A 460 -4.63 -6.97 -29.29
N GLU A 461 -5.00 -6.73 -30.55
CA GLU A 461 -5.33 -5.42 -31.10
C GLU A 461 -6.55 -4.80 -30.37
N GLY A 462 -6.73 -3.48 -30.41
CA GLY A 462 -7.88 -2.81 -29.77
C GLY A 462 -7.75 -2.65 -28.24
N GLU A 463 -8.85 -2.31 -27.57
CA GLU A 463 -8.91 -2.12 -26.11
C GLU A 463 -9.84 -3.17 -25.44
N THR A 464 -9.44 -3.72 -24.30
CA THR A 464 -10.19 -4.79 -23.61
C THR A 464 -11.48 -4.29 -22.97
N GLN A 465 -12.61 -4.79 -23.44
CA GLN A 465 -13.93 -4.66 -22.84
C GLN A 465 -14.17 -5.77 -21.81
N TYR A 466 -14.70 -5.42 -20.64
CA TYR A 466 -15.13 -6.37 -19.61
C TYR A 466 -16.66 -6.39 -19.50
N ARG A 467 -17.23 -7.59 -19.34
CA ARG A 467 -18.67 -7.82 -19.14
C ARG A 467 -18.88 -8.91 -18.08
N ASN A 468 -19.99 -8.84 -17.35
CA ASN A 468 -20.32 -9.79 -16.30
C ASN A 468 -21.83 -10.03 -16.22
N ARG A 469 -22.23 -11.27 -15.93
CA ARG A 469 -23.60 -11.66 -15.59
C ARG A 469 -23.58 -12.51 -14.32
N ALA A 470 -24.06 -11.93 -13.22
CA ALA A 470 -24.19 -12.62 -11.94
C ALA A 470 -25.63 -13.14 -11.76
N ILE A 471 -25.77 -14.41 -11.37
CA ILE A 471 -27.04 -15.12 -11.18
C ILE A 471 -27.12 -15.60 -9.72
N PRO A 472 -27.99 -15.00 -8.88
CA PRO A 472 -28.26 -15.48 -7.53
C PRO A 472 -29.19 -16.71 -7.58
N ILE A 473 -28.71 -17.84 -7.09
CA ILE A 473 -29.39 -19.14 -7.07
C ILE A 473 -29.84 -19.45 -5.64
N ASP A 474 -31.14 -19.62 -5.44
CA ASP A 474 -31.76 -19.99 -4.15
C ASP A 474 -32.57 -21.28 -4.32
N LEU A 475 -32.07 -22.38 -3.75
CA LEU A 475 -32.72 -23.70 -3.72
C LEU A 475 -33.45 -23.98 -2.38
N SER A 476 -33.67 -22.97 -1.53
CA SER A 476 -34.46 -23.14 -0.29
C SER A 476 -35.92 -23.51 -0.55
N LYS A 477 -36.46 -23.12 -1.72
CA LYS A 477 -37.87 -23.34 -2.13
C LYS A 477 -38.03 -24.15 -3.42
N ARG A 478 -36.93 -24.61 -4.03
CA ARG A 478 -36.90 -25.28 -5.35
C ARG A 478 -35.84 -26.38 -5.34
N LYS A 479 -36.10 -27.53 -5.97
CA LYS A 479 -35.16 -28.65 -6.00
C LYS A 479 -34.01 -28.48 -6.99
N ALA A 480 -34.23 -27.70 -8.04
CA ALA A 480 -33.27 -27.42 -9.09
C ALA A 480 -33.50 -26.02 -9.66
N PHE A 481 -32.47 -25.47 -10.29
CA PHE A 481 -32.49 -24.20 -11.00
C PHE A 481 -31.74 -24.37 -12.34
N ASN A 482 -32.23 -23.67 -13.37
CA ASN A 482 -31.62 -23.62 -14.70
C ASN A 482 -31.74 -22.19 -15.23
N ALA A 483 -30.66 -21.66 -15.81
CA ALA A 483 -30.65 -20.38 -16.52
C ALA A 483 -29.66 -20.44 -17.68
N VAL A 484 -29.96 -19.74 -18.78
CA VAL A 484 -29.07 -19.66 -19.96
C VAL A 484 -28.52 -18.25 -20.08
N VAL A 485 -27.19 -18.13 -20.06
CA VAL A 485 -26.47 -16.88 -20.33
C VAL A 485 -25.98 -16.88 -21.77
N ARG A 486 -26.44 -15.89 -22.55
CA ARG A 486 -25.88 -15.60 -23.86
C ARG A 486 -24.73 -14.60 -23.71
N ILE A 487 -23.62 -14.94 -24.31
CA ILE A 487 -22.39 -14.15 -24.29
C ILE A 487 -22.35 -13.35 -25.58
N ASP A 488 -22.57 -12.04 -25.43
CA ASP A 488 -22.57 -11.09 -26.55
C ASP A 488 -21.24 -10.34 -26.61
N MET A 489 -20.65 -10.28 -27.81
CA MET A 489 -19.33 -9.70 -28.09
C MET A 489 -19.32 -9.04 -29.48
N PRO A 490 -20.12 -7.98 -29.69
CA PRO A 490 -20.13 -7.27 -30.96
C PRO A 490 -18.76 -6.61 -31.22
N GLY A 491 -18.26 -6.69 -32.45
CA GLY A 491 -16.99 -6.05 -32.83
C GLY A 491 -15.73 -6.68 -32.22
N ALA A 492 -15.82 -7.86 -31.61
CA ALA A 492 -14.67 -8.52 -30.98
C ALA A 492 -13.54 -8.84 -31.96
N VAL A 493 -12.32 -8.48 -31.57
CA VAL A 493 -11.08 -8.86 -32.26
C VAL A 493 -10.88 -10.37 -32.13
N PRO A 494 -10.64 -11.14 -33.21
CA PRO A 494 -10.49 -12.60 -33.15
C PRO A 494 -9.38 -13.04 -32.19
N ASP A 495 -9.61 -14.11 -31.42
CA ASP A 495 -8.72 -14.67 -30.41
C ASP A 495 -8.41 -13.75 -29.20
N SER A 496 -9.14 -12.63 -29.05
CA SER A 496 -9.06 -11.77 -27.86
C SER A 496 -10.02 -12.19 -26.74
N GLU A 497 -10.92 -13.14 -27.01
CA GLU A 497 -11.94 -13.56 -26.06
C GLU A 497 -11.35 -14.32 -24.88
N ASN A 498 -11.75 -13.94 -23.66
CA ASN A 498 -11.63 -14.73 -22.44
C ASN A 498 -13.03 -14.87 -21.82
N ILE A 499 -13.40 -16.08 -21.40
CA ILE A 499 -14.68 -16.40 -20.78
C ILE A 499 -14.39 -17.17 -19.49
N GLN A 500 -14.90 -16.68 -18.37
CA GLN A 500 -14.69 -17.27 -17.05
C GLN A 500 -16.02 -17.47 -16.34
N VAL A 501 -16.22 -18.65 -15.77
CA VAL A 501 -17.34 -18.94 -14.86
C VAL A 501 -16.86 -18.98 -13.42
N SER A 502 -17.73 -18.62 -12.49
CA SER A 502 -17.42 -18.66 -11.06
C SER A 502 -18.64 -18.98 -10.20
N ALA A 503 -18.42 -19.55 -9.01
CA ALA A 503 -19.47 -19.82 -8.03
C ALA A 503 -18.97 -19.62 -6.58
N ILE A 504 -19.85 -19.11 -5.72
CA ILE A 504 -19.57 -18.89 -4.29
C ILE A 504 -20.87 -18.87 -3.46
N GLY A 505 -20.82 -19.36 -2.21
CA GLY A 505 -21.98 -19.51 -1.30
C GLY A 505 -22.37 -18.26 -0.49
N ASP A 506 -22.09 -17.07 -1.03
CA ASP A 506 -22.31 -15.79 -0.35
C ASP A 506 -22.61 -14.67 -1.38
N ILE A 507 -23.55 -13.79 -1.06
CA ILE A 507 -23.93 -12.64 -1.91
C ILE A 507 -22.77 -11.67 -2.08
N LEU A 508 -22.08 -11.36 -1.00
CA LEU A 508 -20.86 -10.55 -1.00
C LEU A 508 -19.62 -11.39 -1.28
N GLY A 509 -19.77 -12.71 -1.50
CA GLY A 509 -18.74 -13.67 -1.86
C GLY A 509 -17.69 -13.14 -2.84
N PRO A 510 -18.05 -12.61 -4.02
CA PRO A 510 -17.05 -12.07 -4.95
C PRO A 510 -16.29 -10.86 -4.39
N SER A 511 -16.96 -10.00 -3.61
CA SER A 511 -16.31 -8.87 -2.93
C SER A 511 -15.39 -9.31 -1.80
N THR A 512 -15.71 -10.43 -1.13
CA THR A 512 -14.87 -11.03 -0.08
C THR A 512 -13.75 -11.91 -0.64
N ALA A 513 -13.88 -12.49 -1.83
CA ALA A 513 -12.80 -13.30 -2.41
C ALA A 513 -11.79 -12.43 -3.17
N ASN A 514 -12.25 -11.39 -3.86
CA ASN A 514 -11.37 -10.41 -4.49
C ASN A 514 -11.08 -9.23 -3.53
N LEU A 515 -11.00 -9.47 -2.21
CA LEU A 515 -10.70 -8.46 -1.18
C LEU A 515 -9.50 -7.62 -1.60
N ASP A 516 -8.39 -8.20 -2.04
CA ASP A 516 -7.18 -7.43 -2.40
C ASP A 516 -7.36 -6.43 -3.56
N SER A 517 -8.42 -6.60 -4.36
CA SER A 517 -8.79 -5.68 -5.45
C SER A 517 -9.80 -4.59 -5.05
N LEU A 518 -10.49 -4.77 -3.91
CA LEU A 518 -11.55 -3.89 -3.36
C LEU A 518 -11.10 -3.19 -2.08
N ILE A 519 -10.53 -3.95 -1.14
CA ILE A 519 -9.65 -3.50 -0.07
C ILE A 519 -8.31 -3.08 -0.68
N ARG A 520 -8.29 -1.88 -1.22
CA ARG A 520 -7.06 -1.19 -1.63
C ARG A 520 -6.54 -0.34 -0.48
N ARG A 521 -5.23 -0.15 -0.43
CA ARG A 521 -4.61 0.85 0.45
C ARG A 521 -5.15 2.23 0.03
N PRO A 522 -5.74 3.04 0.92
CA PRO A 522 -6.25 4.34 0.54
C PRO A 522 -5.18 5.28 -0.03
N TYR A 523 -5.45 5.85 -1.21
CA TYR A 523 -4.58 6.76 -1.94
C TYR A 523 -5.39 7.95 -2.51
N GLY A 524 -4.73 8.89 -3.16
CA GLY A 524 -5.41 10.06 -3.76
C GLY A 524 -5.65 11.23 -2.81
N CYS A 525 -6.56 12.14 -3.17
CA CYS A 525 -7.11 13.22 -2.34
C CYS A 525 -8.09 12.71 -1.28
N GLY A 526 -8.68 13.57 -0.44
CA GLY A 526 -9.62 13.19 0.62
C GLY A 526 -10.79 12.35 0.13
N GLU A 527 -11.46 12.78 -0.94
CA GLU A 527 -12.53 11.97 -1.53
C GLU A 527 -12.04 10.58 -1.97
N GLN A 528 -10.93 10.49 -2.74
CA GLN A 528 -10.36 9.20 -3.19
C GLN A 528 -9.88 8.31 -2.04
N ASN A 529 -9.42 8.90 -0.94
CA ASN A 529 -9.04 8.20 0.25
C ASN A 529 -10.26 7.54 0.90
N MET A 530 -11.37 8.29 1.03
CA MET A 530 -12.64 7.78 1.55
C MET A 530 -13.24 6.65 0.70
N LEU A 531 -13.09 6.71 -0.63
CA LEU A 531 -13.54 5.65 -1.55
C LEU A 531 -12.92 4.27 -1.25
N ASN A 532 -11.68 4.23 -0.77
CA ASN A 532 -10.99 3.00 -0.38
C ASN A 532 -11.21 2.65 1.11
N PHE A 533 -11.56 3.63 1.94
CA PHE A 533 -11.78 3.47 3.37
C PHE A 533 -13.14 2.82 3.72
N VAL A 534 -14.22 3.25 3.05
CA VAL A 534 -15.58 2.80 3.41
C VAL A 534 -15.86 1.32 3.06
N PRO A 535 -15.46 0.78 1.88
CA PRO A 535 -15.65 -0.64 1.56
C PRO A 535 -15.02 -1.57 2.61
N ASN A 536 -13.84 -1.22 3.13
CA ASN A 536 -13.15 -1.98 4.19
C ASN A 536 -14.02 -2.11 5.45
N ILE A 537 -14.69 -1.01 5.84
CA ILE A 537 -15.57 -0.97 7.00
C ILE A 537 -16.82 -1.81 6.76
N VAL A 538 -17.48 -1.63 5.60
CA VAL A 538 -18.73 -2.32 5.26
C VAL A 538 -18.50 -3.83 5.19
N ILE A 539 -17.49 -4.28 4.44
CA ILE A 539 -17.17 -5.70 4.27
C ILE A 539 -16.75 -6.33 5.60
N THR A 540 -15.91 -5.65 6.40
CA THR A 540 -15.49 -6.19 7.71
C THR A 540 -16.65 -6.24 8.71
N THR A 541 -17.55 -5.26 8.69
CA THR A 541 -18.76 -5.26 9.53
C THR A 541 -19.67 -6.43 9.17
N TYR A 542 -19.88 -6.68 7.87
CA TYR A 542 -20.64 -7.81 7.36
C TYR A 542 -20.04 -9.16 7.80
N LEU A 543 -18.73 -9.35 7.59
CA LEU A 543 -18.03 -10.59 7.94
C LEU A 543 -18.10 -10.88 9.45
N LYS A 544 -17.94 -9.85 10.30
CA LYS A 544 -18.10 -9.98 11.75
C LYS A 544 -19.53 -10.35 12.15
N ARG A 545 -20.54 -9.66 11.59
CA ARG A 545 -21.95 -9.88 11.94
C ARG A 545 -22.50 -11.22 11.45
N THR A 546 -22.00 -11.73 10.33
CA THR A 546 -22.35 -13.07 9.82
C THR A 546 -21.55 -14.22 10.44
N GLY A 547 -20.55 -13.92 11.28
CA GLY A 547 -19.66 -14.92 11.88
C GLY A 547 -18.72 -15.59 10.87
N ARG A 548 -18.44 -14.93 9.74
CA ARG A 548 -17.65 -15.44 8.60
C ARG A 548 -16.27 -14.78 8.49
N SER A 549 -15.79 -14.10 9.53
CA SER A 549 -14.54 -13.33 9.46
C SER A 549 -13.28 -14.20 9.57
N ASN A 550 -12.21 -13.72 8.92
CA ASN A 550 -10.88 -14.33 8.93
C ASN A 550 -9.90 -13.36 9.62
N PRO A 551 -9.12 -13.79 10.62
CA PRO A 551 -8.18 -12.92 11.35
C PRO A 551 -7.18 -12.16 10.47
N LEU A 552 -6.68 -12.77 9.38
CA LEU A 552 -5.75 -12.13 8.44
C LEU A 552 -6.44 -11.01 7.65
N VAL A 553 -7.68 -11.24 7.22
CA VAL A 553 -8.52 -10.24 6.54
C VAL A 553 -8.85 -9.09 7.49
N GLU A 554 -9.23 -9.39 8.74
CA GLU A 554 -9.50 -8.36 9.75
C GLU A 554 -8.26 -7.51 10.07
N ALA A 555 -7.08 -8.13 10.19
CA ALA A 555 -5.83 -7.42 10.43
C ALA A 555 -5.47 -6.49 9.26
N LYS A 556 -5.59 -6.97 8.02
CA LYS A 556 -5.33 -6.19 6.81
C LYS A 556 -6.34 -5.04 6.65
N ALA A 557 -7.63 -5.31 6.83
CA ALA A 557 -8.68 -4.30 6.78
C ALA A 557 -8.51 -3.24 7.89
N ARG A 558 -8.15 -3.65 9.12
CA ARG A 558 -7.80 -2.72 10.21
C ARG A 558 -6.64 -1.83 9.81
N SER A 559 -5.52 -2.40 9.34
CA SER A 559 -4.34 -1.64 8.93
C SER A 559 -4.67 -0.62 7.82
N PHE A 560 -5.42 -1.04 6.79
CA PHE A 560 -5.77 -0.15 5.68
C PHE A 560 -6.77 0.94 6.09
N SER A 561 -7.71 0.64 6.99
CA SER A 561 -8.59 1.65 7.56
C SER A 561 -7.88 2.57 8.55
N GLU A 562 -6.87 2.11 9.30
CA GLU A 562 -6.02 2.99 10.13
C GLU A 562 -5.21 3.97 9.27
N ILE A 563 -4.61 3.49 8.17
CA ILE A 563 -3.93 4.33 7.17
C ILE A 563 -4.91 5.33 6.56
N GLY A 564 -6.09 4.87 6.12
CA GLY A 564 -7.13 5.73 5.54
C GLY A 564 -7.61 6.81 6.51
N TYR A 565 -7.83 6.47 7.78
CA TYR A 565 -8.20 7.42 8.82
C TYR A 565 -7.10 8.47 9.08
N GLN A 566 -5.85 8.04 9.26
CA GLN A 566 -4.71 8.95 9.46
C GLN A 566 -4.52 9.88 8.26
N LYS A 567 -4.68 9.34 7.05
CA LYS A 567 -4.57 10.12 5.83
C LYS A 567 -5.73 11.12 5.66
N GLU A 568 -6.95 10.73 5.98
CA GLU A 568 -8.10 11.64 5.91
C GLU A 568 -7.96 12.85 6.83
N LEU A 569 -7.34 12.66 8.00
CA LEU A 569 -7.01 13.77 8.92
C LEU A 569 -6.03 14.80 8.31
N THR A 570 -5.32 14.47 7.23
CA THR A 570 -4.46 15.45 6.51
C THR A 570 -5.26 16.38 5.58
N TYR A 571 -6.51 16.02 5.25
CA TYR A 571 -7.44 16.82 4.45
C TYR A 571 -8.48 17.57 5.28
N ARG A 572 -8.27 17.59 6.60
CA ARG A 572 -9.10 18.28 7.56
C ARG A 572 -8.63 19.73 7.73
N HIS A 573 -9.59 20.65 7.75
CA HIS A 573 -9.39 22.05 8.09
C HIS A 573 -9.34 22.29 9.61
N ASP A 574 -8.72 23.39 10.02
CA ASP A 574 -8.65 23.85 11.42
C ASP A 574 -10.06 24.04 12.04
N ASP A 575 -11.03 24.48 11.23
CA ASP A 575 -12.42 24.69 11.65
C ASP A 575 -13.23 23.39 11.87
N GLY A 576 -12.66 22.24 11.49
CA GLY A 576 -13.26 20.91 11.63
C GLY A 576 -13.91 20.35 10.37
N SER A 577 -13.95 21.10 9.27
CA SER A 577 -14.43 20.63 7.96
C SER A 577 -13.37 19.80 7.21
N PHE A 578 -13.77 19.20 6.09
CA PHE A 578 -12.91 18.40 5.20
C PHE A 578 -13.08 18.86 3.75
N SER A 579 -11.98 18.89 3.00
CA SER A 579 -11.95 19.14 1.56
C SER A 579 -11.09 18.09 0.84
N ALA A 580 -10.86 18.23 -0.47
CA ALA A 580 -10.03 17.30 -1.22
C ALA A 580 -8.55 17.35 -0.83
N PHE A 581 -8.03 18.55 -0.59
CA PHE A 581 -6.61 18.83 -0.38
C PHE A 581 -6.32 19.53 0.96
N GLY A 582 -7.30 19.55 1.88
CA GLY A 582 -7.23 20.23 3.17
C GLY A 582 -7.06 21.73 3.00
N GLU A 583 -6.18 22.33 3.82
CA GLU A 583 -5.85 23.77 3.84
C GLU A 583 -5.26 24.33 2.52
N HIS A 584 -5.12 23.52 1.45
CA HIS A 584 -4.84 24.00 0.10
C HIS A 584 -6.10 24.47 -0.65
N ASP A 585 -7.27 24.01 -0.24
CA ASP A 585 -8.57 24.48 -0.75
C ASP A 585 -9.03 25.68 0.09
N GLU A 586 -9.75 26.64 -0.51
CA GLU A 586 -10.21 27.85 0.20
C GLU A 586 -11.23 27.56 1.34
N SER A 587 -11.91 26.41 1.31
CA SER A 587 -12.88 25.99 2.33
C SER A 587 -13.23 24.50 2.24
N GLY A 588 -13.67 23.93 3.37
CA GLY A 588 -14.24 22.58 3.42
C GLY A 588 -15.55 22.42 2.66
N SER A 589 -15.78 21.22 2.13
CA SER A 589 -17.03 20.84 1.46
C SER A 589 -18.11 20.42 2.47
N THR A 590 -19.36 20.82 2.22
CA THR A 590 -20.52 20.35 2.99
C THR A 590 -20.77 18.87 2.77
N TRP A 591 -20.82 18.44 1.51
CA TRP A 591 -21.04 17.03 1.18
C TRP A 591 -19.91 16.12 1.69
N LEU A 592 -18.64 16.48 1.47
CA LEU A 592 -17.50 15.65 1.91
C LEU A 592 -17.40 15.59 3.43
N THR A 593 -17.56 16.72 4.13
CA THR A 593 -17.56 16.74 5.60
C THR A 593 -18.65 15.83 6.17
N ALA A 594 -19.83 15.79 5.54
CA ALA A 594 -20.91 14.88 5.92
C ALA A 594 -20.57 13.40 5.62
N PHE A 595 -19.95 13.11 4.46
CA PHE A 595 -19.51 11.76 4.12
C PHE A 595 -18.43 11.22 5.06
N VAL A 596 -17.43 12.05 5.39
CA VAL A 596 -16.37 11.73 6.35
C VAL A 596 -16.96 11.50 7.74
N ALA A 597 -17.82 12.40 8.24
CA ALA A 597 -18.45 12.25 9.55
C ALA A 597 -19.29 10.96 9.65
N MET A 598 -20.12 10.67 8.63
CA MET A 598 -20.90 9.43 8.55
C MET A 598 -20.00 8.18 8.54
N SER A 599 -18.94 8.20 7.73
CA SER A 599 -18.03 7.07 7.56
C SER A 599 -17.16 6.82 8.80
N PHE A 600 -16.74 7.87 9.49
CA PHE A 600 -16.02 7.79 10.76
C PHE A 600 -16.92 7.28 11.90
N ALA A 601 -18.19 7.68 11.94
CA ALA A 601 -19.18 7.11 12.85
C ALA A 601 -19.42 5.61 12.57
N LEU A 602 -19.49 5.21 11.29
CA LEU A 602 -19.59 3.80 10.89
C LEU A 602 -18.33 2.99 11.27
N ALA A 603 -17.13 3.53 11.03
CA ALA A 603 -15.85 2.93 11.41
C ALA A 603 -15.79 2.66 12.92
N ARG A 604 -16.16 3.66 13.73
CA ARG A 604 -16.28 3.58 15.19
C ARG A 604 -17.29 2.50 15.61
N ALA A 605 -18.47 2.46 15.01
CA ALA A 605 -19.51 1.47 15.31
C ALA A 605 -19.11 0.03 14.97
N SER A 606 -18.26 -0.17 13.94
CA SER A 606 -17.72 -1.48 13.56
C SER A 606 -16.58 -2.00 14.43
N ALA A 607 -16.08 -1.17 15.36
CA ALA A 607 -14.86 -1.39 16.13
C ALA A 607 -13.66 -1.83 15.26
N LEU A 608 -13.56 -1.31 14.03
CA LEU A 608 -12.45 -1.58 13.12
C LEU A 608 -11.27 -0.66 13.41
N VAL A 609 -11.53 0.65 13.59
CA VAL A 609 -10.55 1.71 13.85
C VAL A 609 -10.96 2.54 15.07
N GLN A 610 -9.99 2.94 15.90
CA GLN A 610 -10.22 3.85 17.03
C GLN A 610 -10.29 5.31 16.56
N VAL A 611 -11.45 5.71 16.05
CA VAL A 611 -11.75 7.10 15.67
C VAL A 611 -11.90 8.00 16.91
N ASP A 612 -11.23 9.15 16.93
CA ASP A 612 -11.45 10.19 17.95
C ASP A 612 -12.81 10.88 17.75
N LEU A 613 -13.68 10.73 18.75
CA LEU A 613 -15.03 11.31 18.76
C LEU A 613 -15.04 12.83 18.59
N ARG A 614 -13.96 13.52 18.99
CA ARG A 614 -13.84 14.98 18.84
C ARG A 614 -13.81 15.40 17.38
N VAL A 615 -13.21 14.60 16.50
CA VAL A 615 -13.14 14.89 15.05
C VAL A 615 -14.54 14.87 14.45
N VAL A 616 -15.32 13.83 14.74
CA VAL A 616 -16.73 13.71 14.29
C VAL A 616 -17.59 14.84 14.87
N GLN A 617 -17.40 15.18 16.16
CA GLN A 617 -18.12 16.29 16.79
C GLN A 617 -17.78 17.65 16.17
N GLN A 618 -16.53 17.90 15.78
CA GLN A 618 -16.12 19.14 15.13
C GLN A 618 -16.70 19.24 13.71
N ALA A 619 -16.66 18.16 12.93
CA ALA A 619 -17.29 18.09 11.60
C ALA A 619 -18.81 18.33 11.66
N LEU A 620 -19.54 17.66 12.57
CA LEU A 620 -20.98 17.88 12.75
C LEU A 620 -21.30 19.29 13.28
N ALA A 621 -20.48 19.84 14.17
CA ALA A 621 -20.65 21.22 14.66
C ALA A 621 -20.35 22.28 13.59
N TRP A 622 -19.47 21.99 12.63
CA TRP A 622 -19.25 22.82 11.46
C TRP A 622 -20.45 22.76 10.50
N LEU A 623 -20.90 21.55 10.14
CA LEU A 623 -22.08 21.35 9.30
C LEU A 623 -23.30 22.08 9.87
N ALA A 624 -23.54 21.99 11.18
CA ALA A 624 -24.65 22.67 11.85
C ALA A 624 -24.61 24.21 11.72
N LYS A 625 -23.45 24.83 11.47
CA LYS A 625 -23.33 26.27 11.18
C LYS A 625 -23.65 26.62 9.73
N GLN A 626 -23.48 25.68 8.79
CA GLN A 626 -23.79 25.88 7.37
C GLN A 626 -25.29 25.74 7.07
N GLN A 627 -26.09 25.24 8.02
CA GLN A 627 -27.54 25.12 7.84
C GLN A 627 -28.20 26.50 7.61
N ALA A 628 -28.95 26.62 6.53
CA ALA A 628 -29.73 27.81 6.21
C ALA A 628 -30.95 27.98 7.14
N LYS A 629 -31.54 29.18 7.14
CA LYS A 629 -32.64 29.54 8.05
C LYS A 629 -33.91 28.69 7.85
N ASP A 630 -34.11 28.17 6.65
CA ASP A 630 -35.22 27.28 6.28
C ASP A 630 -34.98 25.80 6.67
N GLY A 631 -33.78 25.47 7.17
CA GLY A 631 -33.39 24.11 7.53
C GLY A 631 -32.61 23.35 6.46
N SER A 632 -32.48 23.92 5.25
CA SER A 632 -31.69 23.32 4.17
C SER A 632 -30.18 23.39 4.41
N PHE A 633 -29.43 22.51 3.74
CA PHE A 633 -27.97 22.59 3.67
C PHE A 633 -27.52 22.99 2.25
N PRO A 634 -26.92 24.18 2.05
CA PRO A 634 -26.24 24.52 0.81
C PRO A 634 -24.88 23.81 0.72
N GLU A 635 -24.39 23.54 -0.48
CA GLU A 635 -22.99 23.14 -0.66
C GLU A 635 -22.10 24.39 -0.54
N VAL A 636 -21.30 24.42 0.52
CA VAL A 636 -20.16 25.33 0.70
C VAL A 636 -18.89 24.61 0.23
N GLY A 637 -17.94 25.33 -0.37
CA GLY A 637 -16.71 24.78 -0.90
C GLY A 637 -16.85 24.13 -2.29
N SER A 638 -15.74 23.59 -2.81
CA SER A 638 -15.68 22.88 -4.09
C SER A 638 -15.54 21.38 -3.87
N VAL A 639 -16.51 20.60 -4.36
CA VAL A 639 -16.39 19.15 -4.48
C VAL A 639 -15.76 18.82 -5.83
N PHE A 640 -14.59 18.16 -5.81
CA PHE A 640 -13.87 17.76 -7.04
C PHE A 640 -14.53 16.54 -7.71
N GLN A 641 -15.36 15.82 -6.96
CA GLN A 641 -16.06 14.60 -7.39
C GLN A 641 -17.59 14.79 -7.30
N ARG A 642 -18.23 15.56 -8.20
CA ARG A 642 -19.67 15.84 -8.07
C ARG A 642 -20.53 14.58 -8.21
N ASP A 643 -20.11 13.63 -9.04
CA ASP A 643 -20.74 12.30 -9.15
C ASP A 643 -20.58 11.44 -7.88
N MET A 644 -19.61 11.75 -7.00
CA MET A 644 -19.51 11.12 -5.68
C MET A 644 -20.58 11.66 -4.74
N GLN A 645 -21.07 12.89 -4.97
CA GLN A 645 -22.31 13.38 -4.38
C GLN A 645 -23.55 12.64 -4.91
N GLY A 646 -23.42 11.87 -6.00
CA GLY A 646 -24.55 11.28 -6.72
C GLY A 646 -25.53 12.37 -7.18
N GLY A 647 -26.82 12.10 -7.05
CA GLY A 647 -27.84 13.15 -7.13
C GLY A 647 -27.99 13.99 -5.85
N ALA A 648 -27.20 13.74 -4.80
CA ALA A 648 -27.21 14.49 -3.53
C ALA A 648 -26.28 15.72 -3.55
N ALA A 649 -25.90 16.20 -4.74
CA ALA A 649 -25.05 17.37 -4.90
C ALA A 649 -25.69 18.69 -4.43
N LYS A 650 -27.02 18.83 -4.50
CA LYS A 650 -27.74 20.08 -4.26
C LYS A 650 -29.14 19.86 -3.67
N GLY A 651 -29.70 20.89 -3.04
CA GLY A 651 -31.11 20.97 -2.64
C GLY A 651 -31.55 19.92 -1.61
N LEU A 652 -32.73 19.33 -1.84
CA LEU A 652 -33.36 18.37 -0.93
C LEU A 652 -32.51 17.10 -0.74
N ALA A 653 -31.88 16.61 -1.81
CA ALA A 653 -31.07 15.41 -1.74
C ALA A 653 -29.79 15.61 -0.91
N LEU A 654 -29.11 16.77 -1.02
CA LEU A 654 -28.00 17.13 -0.13
C LEU A 654 -28.46 17.25 1.32
N THR A 655 -29.61 17.88 1.56
CA THR A 655 -30.18 18.05 2.91
C THR A 655 -30.51 16.69 3.56
N ALA A 656 -31.09 15.75 2.80
CA ALA A 656 -31.37 14.38 3.25
C ALA A 656 -30.08 13.57 3.52
N TYR A 657 -29.03 13.78 2.72
CA TYR A 657 -27.73 13.15 2.92
C TYR A 657 -27.03 13.65 4.19
N VAL A 658 -26.95 14.96 4.38
CA VAL A 658 -26.37 15.59 5.59
C VAL A 658 -27.15 15.19 6.84
N LEU A 659 -28.49 15.15 6.77
CA LEU A 659 -29.34 14.64 7.86
C LEU A 659 -28.98 13.19 8.22
N THR A 660 -28.73 12.32 7.23
CA THR A 660 -28.32 10.92 7.46
C THR A 660 -26.97 10.84 8.20
N ALA A 661 -26.03 11.75 7.92
CA ALA A 661 -24.76 11.84 8.65
C ALA A 661 -24.95 12.22 10.14
N PHE A 662 -25.84 13.18 10.46
CA PHE A 662 -26.18 13.51 11.84
C PHE A 662 -26.84 12.35 12.60
N LEU A 663 -27.66 11.54 11.92
CA LEU A 663 -28.40 10.43 12.51
C LEU A 663 -27.59 9.12 12.65
N GLN A 664 -26.38 9.07 12.08
CA GLN A 664 -25.52 7.87 12.07
C GLN A 664 -25.03 7.46 13.47
N ASP A 665 -24.95 8.41 14.42
CA ASP A 665 -24.67 8.18 15.85
C ASP A 665 -25.76 8.89 16.69
N LYS A 666 -26.53 8.12 17.46
CA LYS A 666 -27.69 8.62 18.24
C LYS A 666 -27.29 9.60 19.35
N ASP A 667 -26.11 9.45 19.94
CA ASP A 667 -25.63 10.33 21.01
C ASP A 667 -25.21 11.70 20.44
N LEU A 668 -24.68 11.71 19.22
CA LEU A 668 -24.34 12.94 18.49
C LEU A 668 -25.60 13.62 17.93
N ALA A 669 -26.54 12.87 17.37
CA ALA A 669 -27.86 13.38 16.96
C ALA A 669 -28.56 14.11 18.12
N GLY A 670 -28.48 13.54 19.34
CA GLY A 670 -29.04 14.11 20.56
C GLY A 670 -28.46 15.48 20.96
N LYS A 671 -27.26 15.86 20.49
CA LYS A 671 -26.64 17.18 20.69
C LYS A 671 -27.07 18.22 19.65
N HIS A 672 -27.49 17.78 18.47
CA HIS A 672 -27.85 18.64 17.34
C HIS A 672 -29.36 18.61 17.03
N LYS A 673 -30.20 18.38 18.05
CA LYS A 673 -31.66 18.22 17.90
C LYS A 673 -32.33 19.35 17.11
N ASP A 674 -31.94 20.60 17.33
CA ASP A 674 -32.53 21.74 16.63
C ASP A 674 -32.17 21.74 15.13
N THR A 675 -30.92 21.40 14.81
CA THR A 675 -30.42 21.25 13.43
C THR A 675 -31.13 20.10 12.72
N VAL A 676 -31.21 18.94 13.37
CA VAL A 676 -31.90 17.74 12.89
C VAL A 676 -33.40 18.01 12.67
N GLY A 677 -34.06 18.64 13.63
CA GLY A 677 -35.49 18.97 13.54
C GLY A 677 -35.81 19.91 12.39
N LYS A 678 -35.01 20.97 12.18
CA LYS A 678 -35.15 21.86 11.02
C LYS A 678 -34.93 21.16 9.69
N ALA A 679 -33.93 20.29 9.60
CA ALA A 679 -33.65 19.54 8.37
C ALA A 679 -34.78 18.55 8.05
N VAL A 680 -35.31 17.84 9.05
CA VAL A 680 -36.49 16.98 8.89
C VAL A 680 -37.70 17.79 8.44
N GLN A 681 -37.96 18.95 9.06
CA GLN A 681 -39.10 19.81 8.70
C GLN A 681 -38.98 20.29 7.25
N TYR A 682 -37.81 20.78 6.83
CA TYR A 682 -37.55 21.19 5.44
C TYR A 682 -37.84 20.07 4.42
N LEU A 683 -37.39 18.84 4.70
CA LEU A 683 -37.65 17.69 3.83
C LEU A 683 -39.14 17.32 3.78
N VAL A 684 -39.88 17.51 4.87
CA VAL A 684 -41.32 17.21 4.96
C VAL A 684 -42.16 18.26 4.24
N ASP A 685 -41.86 19.55 4.45
CA ASP A 685 -42.59 20.67 3.84
C ASP A 685 -42.48 20.68 2.32
N ASN A 686 -41.32 20.26 1.79
CA ASN A 686 -41.06 20.20 0.35
C ASN A 686 -41.38 18.82 -0.26
N LEU A 687 -41.82 17.83 0.54
CA LEU A 687 -42.03 16.45 0.08
C LEU A 687 -43.08 16.35 -1.03
N GLU A 688 -44.17 17.14 -0.97
CA GLU A 688 -45.25 17.07 -1.97
C GLU A 688 -44.84 17.60 -3.35
N CYS A 689 -43.92 18.56 -3.38
CA CYS A 689 -43.41 19.18 -4.61
C CYS A 689 -42.23 18.42 -5.23
N LEU A 690 -41.80 17.31 -4.62
CA LEU A 690 -40.60 16.58 -5.01
C LEU A 690 -40.93 15.55 -6.11
N ASP A 691 -40.48 15.82 -7.34
CA ASP A 691 -40.69 14.93 -8.49
C ASP A 691 -39.44 14.08 -8.85
N GLU A 692 -38.23 14.56 -8.56
CA GLU A 692 -36.99 13.89 -8.96
C GLU A 692 -36.81 12.53 -8.26
N PRO A 693 -36.74 11.40 -9.01
CA PRO A 693 -36.67 10.05 -8.43
C PRO A 693 -35.51 9.85 -7.45
N TYR A 694 -34.34 10.44 -7.73
CA TYR A 694 -33.16 10.34 -6.87
C TYR A 694 -33.41 11.00 -5.51
N ALA A 695 -33.89 12.25 -5.52
CA ALA A 695 -34.15 12.99 -4.32
C ALA A 695 -35.21 12.30 -3.45
N ILE A 696 -36.22 11.67 -4.08
CA ILE A 696 -37.22 10.85 -3.39
C ILE A 696 -36.57 9.64 -2.71
N ALA A 697 -35.68 8.90 -3.38
CA ALA A 697 -35.01 7.74 -2.79
C ALA A 697 -34.17 8.11 -1.54
N VAL A 698 -33.34 9.14 -1.63
CA VAL A 698 -32.51 9.60 -0.49
C VAL A 698 -33.36 10.19 0.62
N THR A 699 -34.37 11.02 0.29
CA THR A 699 -35.28 11.60 1.29
C THR A 699 -36.10 10.53 2.01
N THR A 700 -36.58 9.51 1.28
CA THR A 700 -37.30 8.38 1.87
C THR A 700 -36.40 7.62 2.84
N HIS A 701 -35.15 7.33 2.45
CA HIS A 701 -34.18 6.69 3.34
C HIS A 701 -33.93 7.53 4.60
N ALA A 702 -33.62 8.82 4.45
CA ALA A 702 -33.35 9.72 5.56
C ALA A 702 -34.54 9.83 6.55
N LEU A 703 -35.78 9.91 6.04
CA LEU A 703 -37.00 9.92 6.88
C LEU A 703 -37.26 8.59 7.62
N HIS A 704 -36.82 7.45 7.07
CA HIS A 704 -36.85 6.16 7.79
C HIS A 704 -35.78 6.09 8.87
N VAL A 705 -34.57 6.59 8.61
CA VAL A 705 -33.50 6.67 9.63
C VAL A 705 -33.86 7.66 10.75
N ALA A 706 -34.57 8.74 10.43
CA ALA A 706 -35.10 9.73 11.37
C ALA A 706 -36.34 9.24 12.16
N ASP A 707 -36.94 8.11 11.77
CA ASP A 707 -38.19 7.55 12.31
C ASP A 707 -39.39 8.53 12.27
N HIS A 708 -39.45 9.42 11.28
CA HIS A 708 -40.48 10.46 11.20
C HIS A 708 -41.81 9.94 10.62
N PRO A 709 -43.00 10.36 11.09
CA PRO A 709 -44.29 9.88 10.57
C PRO A 709 -44.50 10.07 9.06
N ALA A 710 -43.85 11.07 8.44
CA ALA A 710 -43.92 11.28 6.98
C ALA A 710 -43.23 10.16 6.16
N LYS A 711 -42.46 9.26 6.78
CA LYS A 711 -41.73 8.17 6.12
C LYS A 711 -42.63 7.27 5.26
N ASP A 712 -43.87 7.02 5.68
CA ASP A 712 -44.82 6.19 4.94
C ASP A 712 -45.34 6.89 3.67
N LYS A 713 -45.51 8.21 3.72
CA LYS A 713 -45.85 9.03 2.54
C LYS A 713 -44.71 9.08 1.53
N ALA A 714 -43.48 9.29 2.01
CA ALA A 714 -42.28 9.25 1.17
C ALA A 714 -42.10 7.87 0.53
N PHE A 715 -42.33 6.78 1.28
CA PHE A 715 -42.32 5.41 0.75
C PHE A 715 -43.33 5.21 -0.39
N ALA A 716 -44.56 5.71 -0.25
CA ALA A 716 -45.56 5.63 -1.32
C ALA A 716 -45.12 6.39 -2.59
N MET A 717 -44.44 7.54 -2.45
CA MET A 717 -43.89 8.29 -3.59
C MET A 717 -42.71 7.59 -4.27
N LEU A 718 -41.91 6.85 -3.50
CA LEU A 718 -40.83 5.99 -4.01
C LEU A 718 -41.41 4.82 -4.79
N GLU A 719 -42.40 4.12 -4.24
CA GLU A 719 -43.08 2.99 -4.89
C GLU A 719 -43.76 3.39 -6.20
N ALA A 720 -44.38 4.57 -6.25
CA ALA A 720 -44.99 5.11 -7.48
C ALA A 720 -44.00 5.31 -8.64
N ARG A 721 -42.69 5.30 -8.37
CA ARG A 721 -41.60 5.45 -9.36
C ARG A 721 -40.77 4.17 -9.55
N ALA A 722 -41.21 3.04 -8.99
CA ALA A 722 -40.52 1.76 -9.12
C ALA A 722 -40.68 1.17 -10.55
N VAL A 723 -39.57 0.87 -11.21
CA VAL A 723 -39.55 0.18 -12.50
C VAL A 723 -39.48 -1.33 -12.27
N THR A 724 -40.41 -2.08 -12.87
CA THR A 724 -40.42 -3.56 -12.80
C THR A 724 -40.22 -4.14 -14.21
N LYS A 725 -39.09 -4.81 -14.46
CA LYS A 725 -38.72 -5.41 -15.77
C LYS A 725 -38.21 -6.83 -15.53
N ALA A 726 -38.75 -7.81 -16.26
CA ALA A 726 -38.36 -9.23 -16.16
C ALA A 726 -38.36 -9.83 -14.72
N GLY A 727 -39.28 -9.37 -13.86
CA GLY A 727 -39.38 -9.82 -12.46
C GLY A 727 -38.40 -9.16 -11.49
N LEU A 728 -37.51 -8.29 -11.97
CA LEU A 728 -36.65 -7.43 -11.16
C LEU A 728 -37.31 -6.06 -10.91
N ARG A 729 -37.04 -5.44 -9.75
CA ARG A 729 -37.54 -4.10 -9.36
C ARG A 729 -36.36 -3.17 -9.10
N PHE A 730 -36.37 -1.97 -9.68
CA PHE A 730 -35.30 -0.97 -9.56
C PHE A 730 -35.82 0.45 -9.79
N TRP A 731 -34.98 1.45 -9.57
CA TRP A 731 -35.29 2.87 -9.80
C TRP A 731 -34.31 3.47 -10.80
N SER A 732 -34.81 4.24 -11.75
CA SER A 732 -34.01 4.85 -12.81
C SER A 732 -34.54 6.21 -13.24
N LYS A 733 -33.66 7.10 -13.69
CA LYS A 733 -34.05 8.39 -14.30
C LYS A 733 -34.37 8.20 -15.79
N PRO A 734 -35.46 8.75 -16.36
CA PRO A 734 -35.76 8.63 -17.78
C PRO A 734 -34.62 9.17 -18.67
N ARG A 735 -34.25 8.43 -19.71
CA ARG A 735 -33.20 8.77 -20.69
C ARG A 735 -33.63 8.33 -22.09
N GLU A 736 -33.05 8.91 -23.14
CA GLU A 736 -33.45 8.63 -24.53
C GLU A 736 -33.00 7.25 -25.06
N LYS A 737 -31.99 6.59 -24.47
CA LYS A 737 -31.56 5.21 -24.82
C LYS A 737 -30.99 4.40 -23.64
N ASP A 738 -31.22 3.08 -23.68
CA ASP A 738 -30.75 2.05 -22.72
C ASP A 738 -29.24 1.75 -22.85
N LEU A 739 -28.36 2.62 -22.33
CA LEU A 739 -26.92 2.33 -22.15
C LEU A 739 -26.65 1.72 -20.77
N GLN A 740 -26.01 0.53 -20.72
CA GLN A 740 -25.62 -0.14 -19.47
C GLN A 740 -24.21 0.32 -18.99
N PRO A 741 -23.91 0.29 -17.68
CA PRO A 741 -24.76 0.42 -16.50
C PRO A 741 -24.60 1.82 -15.86
N ASN A 742 -25.68 2.38 -15.32
CA ASN A 742 -25.69 3.75 -14.78
C ASN A 742 -25.50 3.77 -13.25
N SER A 743 -24.39 4.35 -12.78
CA SER A 743 -24.02 4.50 -11.36
C SER A 743 -25.16 5.07 -10.50
N LEU A 744 -25.85 6.10 -11.00
CA LEU A 744 -26.96 6.74 -10.28
C LEU A 744 -28.15 5.80 -10.06
N ASP A 745 -28.44 4.87 -10.98
CA ASP A 745 -29.55 3.93 -10.84
C ASP A 745 -29.22 2.84 -9.80
N VAL A 746 -27.94 2.47 -9.70
CA VAL A 746 -27.43 1.62 -8.62
C VAL A 746 -27.58 2.31 -7.26
N GLU A 747 -27.16 3.57 -7.14
CA GLU A 747 -27.29 4.33 -5.88
C GLU A 747 -28.75 4.52 -5.45
N MET A 748 -29.64 4.95 -6.36
CA MET A 748 -31.08 5.07 -6.07
C MET A 748 -31.69 3.74 -5.60
N THR A 749 -31.38 2.66 -6.31
CA THR A 749 -31.90 1.33 -6.00
C THR A 749 -31.31 0.77 -4.69
N ALA A 750 -30.09 1.17 -4.33
CA ALA A 750 -29.47 0.84 -3.05
C ALA A 750 -30.10 1.58 -1.86
N TYR A 751 -30.43 2.88 -1.98
CA TYR A 751 -31.22 3.60 -0.97
C TYR A 751 -32.63 3.03 -0.81
N ALA A 752 -33.28 2.65 -1.93
CA ALA A 752 -34.56 1.95 -1.90
C ALA A 752 -34.42 0.60 -1.17
N LEU A 753 -33.39 -0.20 -1.47
CA LEU A 753 -33.15 -1.47 -0.79
C LEU A 753 -32.97 -1.30 0.73
N MET A 754 -32.15 -0.35 1.17
CA MET A 754 -31.98 -0.06 2.60
C MET A 754 -33.28 0.39 3.28
N THR A 755 -34.16 1.09 2.54
CA THR A 755 -35.50 1.46 3.01
C THR A 755 -36.40 0.24 3.21
N TYR A 756 -36.46 -0.67 2.24
CA TYR A 756 -37.21 -1.93 2.34
C TYR A 756 -36.71 -2.82 3.49
N VAL A 757 -35.39 -2.93 3.65
CA VAL A 757 -34.72 -3.62 4.76
C VAL A 757 -35.15 -3.01 6.10
N SER A 758 -35.17 -1.67 6.20
CA SER A 758 -35.59 -0.94 7.41
C SER A 758 -37.08 -1.18 7.75
N ARG A 759 -37.95 -1.30 6.73
CA ARG A 759 -39.36 -1.67 6.86
C ARG A 759 -39.61 -3.17 7.06
N ARG A 760 -38.57 -4.01 7.08
CA ARG A 760 -38.62 -5.49 7.15
C ARG A 760 -39.39 -6.15 5.99
N LEU A 761 -39.51 -5.49 4.84
CA LEU A 761 -40.18 -6.00 3.63
C LEU A 761 -39.27 -6.96 2.83
N LEU A 762 -38.70 -7.97 3.48
CA LEU A 762 -37.62 -8.80 2.93
C LEU A 762 -38.02 -9.57 1.66
N GLY A 763 -39.29 -9.95 1.52
CA GLY A 763 -39.80 -10.63 0.31
C GLY A 763 -39.78 -9.74 -0.92
N GLU A 764 -40.14 -8.47 -0.78
CA GLU A 764 -40.14 -7.48 -1.87
C GLU A 764 -38.77 -6.81 -2.07
N ALA A 765 -37.89 -6.88 -1.06
CA ALA A 765 -36.48 -6.53 -1.20
C ALA A 765 -35.72 -7.50 -2.12
N MET A 766 -36.18 -8.75 -2.27
CA MET A 766 -35.47 -9.80 -3.03
C MET A 766 -35.26 -9.44 -4.52
N PRO A 767 -36.28 -9.02 -5.30
CA PRO A 767 -36.07 -8.53 -6.66
C PRO A 767 -35.13 -7.33 -6.80
N ILE A 768 -35.08 -6.47 -5.77
CA ILE A 768 -34.25 -5.26 -5.74
C ILE A 768 -32.77 -5.63 -5.52
N MET A 769 -32.51 -6.49 -4.53
CA MET A 769 -31.21 -7.07 -4.27
C MET A 769 -30.69 -7.88 -5.45
N GLN A 770 -31.56 -8.69 -6.08
CA GLN A 770 -31.23 -9.41 -7.31
C GLN A 770 -30.82 -8.44 -8.42
N TRP A 771 -31.55 -7.35 -8.65
CA TRP A 771 -31.17 -6.36 -9.66
C TRP A 771 -29.80 -5.76 -9.39
N LEU A 772 -29.51 -5.34 -8.14
CA LEU A 772 -28.18 -4.82 -7.77
C LEU A 772 -27.07 -5.83 -8.00
N ILE A 773 -27.29 -7.12 -7.69
CA ILE A 773 -26.33 -8.19 -7.97
C ILE A 773 -26.01 -8.28 -9.47
N HIS A 774 -26.98 -8.10 -10.36
CA HIS A 774 -26.76 -8.10 -11.82
C HIS A 774 -25.93 -6.90 -12.33
N GLN A 775 -25.83 -5.80 -11.58
CA GLN A 775 -25.03 -4.63 -11.97
C GLN A 775 -23.55 -4.70 -11.51
N ARG A 776 -23.16 -5.75 -10.77
CA ARG A 776 -21.79 -5.88 -10.26
C ARG A 776 -20.79 -6.36 -11.32
N ASN A 777 -19.59 -5.81 -11.27
CA ASN A 777 -18.44 -6.30 -12.03
C ASN A 777 -17.94 -7.66 -11.49
N SER A 778 -17.01 -8.30 -12.22
CA SER A 778 -16.44 -9.61 -11.88
C SER A 778 -15.69 -9.65 -10.54
N ASN A 779 -15.16 -8.50 -10.10
CA ASN A 779 -14.50 -8.36 -8.79
C ASN A 779 -15.52 -8.20 -7.64
N GLY A 780 -16.79 -7.94 -7.95
CA GLY A 780 -17.86 -7.73 -6.98
C GLY A 780 -18.11 -6.27 -6.57
N GLY A 781 -17.43 -5.30 -7.19
CA GLY A 781 -17.76 -3.87 -7.08
C GLY A 781 -18.83 -3.45 -8.10
N PHE A 782 -19.13 -2.17 -8.15
CA PHE A 782 -20.00 -1.53 -9.15
C PHE A 782 -19.16 -0.63 -10.09
N PRO A 783 -19.73 -0.02 -11.14
CA PRO A 783 -18.96 0.78 -12.12
C PRO A 783 -18.28 2.04 -11.56
N SER A 784 -18.93 2.72 -10.62
CA SER A 784 -18.39 3.90 -9.94
C SER A 784 -17.90 3.52 -8.53
N THR A 785 -17.74 4.54 -7.70
CA THR A 785 -17.20 4.37 -6.35
C THR A 785 -18.21 4.73 -5.26
N GLN A 786 -19.07 5.72 -5.48
CA GLN A 786 -20.21 5.99 -4.58
C GLN A 786 -21.28 4.90 -4.68
N ASP A 787 -21.61 4.45 -5.90
CA ASP A 787 -22.51 3.31 -6.11
C ASP A 787 -21.95 2.01 -5.50
N THR A 788 -20.63 1.82 -5.49
CA THR A 788 -19.96 0.72 -4.82
C THR A 788 -20.12 0.83 -3.30
N VAL A 789 -19.91 2.02 -2.72
CA VAL A 789 -20.08 2.23 -1.27
C VAL A 789 -21.53 2.01 -0.82
N VAL A 790 -22.51 2.67 -1.48
CA VAL A 790 -23.92 2.59 -1.11
C VAL A 790 -24.50 1.22 -1.47
N GLY A 791 -24.14 0.66 -2.62
CA GLY A 791 -24.54 -0.67 -3.08
C GLY A 791 -24.04 -1.80 -2.18
N LEU A 792 -22.75 -1.80 -1.79
CA LEU A 792 -22.23 -2.77 -0.83
C LEU A 792 -22.88 -2.61 0.55
N ARG A 793 -23.12 -1.38 1.02
CA ARG A 793 -23.84 -1.12 2.28
C ARG A 793 -25.27 -1.67 2.25
N ALA A 794 -25.98 -1.49 1.13
CA ALA A 794 -27.32 -1.99 0.95
C ALA A 794 -27.37 -3.53 0.91
N LEU A 795 -26.49 -4.16 0.12
CA LEU A 795 -26.36 -5.62 0.05
C LEU A 795 -25.98 -6.23 1.40
N ALA A 796 -25.02 -5.63 2.12
CA ALA A 796 -24.64 -6.04 3.48
C ALA A 796 -25.83 -5.95 4.44
N SER A 797 -26.57 -4.83 4.43
CA SER A 797 -27.72 -4.62 5.33
C SER A 797 -28.83 -5.66 5.14
N MET A 798 -28.99 -6.20 3.92
CA MET A 798 -29.93 -7.28 3.64
C MET A 798 -29.36 -8.66 3.97
N ALA A 799 -28.10 -8.93 3.62
CA ALA A 799 -27.44 -10.20 3.90
C ALA A 799 -27.24 -10.45 5.41
N GLU A 800 -27.14 -9.40 6.23
CA GLU A 800 -27.19 -9.49 7.69
C GLU A 800 -28.55 -9.98 8.24
N LEU A 801 -29.65 -9.76 7.50
CA LEU A 801 -31.00 -10.18 7.90
C LEU A 801 -31.44 -11.49 7.25
N ILE A 802 -30.87 -11.84 6.09
CA ILE A 802 -31.20 -13.05 5.34
C ILE A 802 -30.08 -14.06 5.55
N SER A 803 -30.24 -14.86 6.60
CA SER A 803 -29.44 -16.06 6.79
C SER A 803 -29.80 -17.08 5.72
N PHE A 804 -28.96 -17.18 4.69
CA PHE A 804 -29.02 -18.29 3.74
C PHE A 804 -28.53 -19.56 4.44
N PRO A 805 -29.33 -20.64 4.48
CA PRO A 805 -28.88 -21.89 5.08
C PRO A 805 -27.67 -22.42 4.30
N LEU A 806 -26.58 -22.71 5.01
CA LEU A 806 -25.47 -23.49 4.47
C LEU A 806 -26.00 -24.88 4.14
N GLY A 807 -26.04 -25.21 2.86
CA GLY A 807 -26.39 -26.52 2.35
C GLY A 807 -25.42 -26.94 1.27
N ASP A 808 -25.46 -28.23 0.92
CA ASP A 808 -24.68 -28.76 -0.19
C ASP A 808 -25.41 -28.47 -1.51
N MET A 809 -24.80 -27.65 -2.36
CA MET A 809 -25.28 -27.34 -3.70
C MET A 809 -24.16 -27.57 -4.72
N THR A 810 -24.52 -28.16 -5.85
CA THR A 810 -23.61 -28.32 -6.99
C THR A 810 -24.10 -27.42 -8.11
N VAL A 811 -23.23 -26.51 -8.57
CA VAL A 811 -23.46 -25.63 -9.72
C VAL A 811 -22.68 -26.20 -10.91
N ARG A 812 -23.36 -26.42 -12.04
CA ARG A 812 -22.79 -26.97 -13.27
C ARG A 812 -22.95 -25.94 -14.39
N PHE A 813 -21.85 -25.58 -15.03
CA PHE A 813 -21.83 -24.71 -16.20
C PHE A 813 -21.60 -25.56 -17.44
N LYS A 814 -22.66 -25.78 -18.21
CA LYS A 814 -22.65 -26.55 -19.45
C LYS A 814 -22.47 -25.60 -20.63
N HIS A 815 -21.68 -26.02 -21.61
CA HIS A 815 -21.55 -25.32 -22.89
C HIS A 815 -21.62 -26.31 -24.05
N ARG A 816 -21.87 -25.79 -25.26
CA ARG A 816 -21.79 -26.62 -26.48
C ARG A 816 -20.35 -27.13 -26.63
N GLY A 817 -20.18 -28.44 -26.76
CA GLY A 817 -18.86 -29.10 -26.84
C GLY A 817 -18.63 -30.31 -25.91
N ARG A 818 -19.60 -30.66 -25.03
CA ARG A 818 -19.47 -31.69 -23.96
C ARG A 818 -18.53 -31.33 -22.80
N GLY A 819 -18.01 -30.11 -22.72
CA GLY A 819 -17.38 -29.62 -21.50
C GLY A 819 -18.43 -29.22 -20.46
N GLU A 820 -18.14 -29.51 -19.19
CA GLU A 820 -18.97 -29.15 -18.05
C GLU A 820 -18.06 -28.76 -16.87
N ALA A 821 -18.08 -27.48 -16.51
CA ALA A 821 -17.39 -26.98 -15.31
C ALA A 821 -18.31 -27.18 -14.10
N THR A 822 -17.83 -27.88 -13.06
CA THR A 822 -18.64 -28.24 -11.88
C THR A 822 -18.04 -27.67 -10.61
N MET A 823 -18.82 -26.89 -9.87
CA MET A 823 -18.40 -26.22 -8.64
C MET A 823 -19.30 -26.65 -7.47
N ALA A 824 -18.68 -27.13 -6.40
CA ALA A 824 -19.39 -27.57 -5.20
C ALA A 824 -19.39 -26.44 -4.16
N VAL A 825 -20.58 -25.99 -3.78
CA VAL A 825 -20.80 -24.97 -2.75
C VAL A 825 -21.37 -25.65 -1.51
N ASN A 826 -20.55 -25.73 -0.45
CA ASN A 826 -20.87 -26.38 0.82
C ASN A 826 -20.28 -25.59 2.00
N SER A 827 -20.42 -26.08 3.22
CA SER A 827 -19.93 -25.40 4.43
C SER A 827 -18.42 -25.15 4.49
N LYS A 828 -17.60 -25.82 3.66
CA LYS A 828 -16.15 -25.59 3.55
C LYS A 828 -15.80 -24.62 2.41
N THR A 829 -16.58 -24.63 1.32
CA THR A 829 -16.31 -23.85 0.10
C THR A 829 -17.19 -22.59 -0.03
N SER A 830 -18.12 -22.34 0.90
CA SER A 830 -19.09 -21.24 0.81
C SER A 830 -18.47 -19.83 0.71
N MET A 831 -17.25 -19.64 1.22
CA MET A 831 -16.50 -18.38 1.14
C MET A 831 -15.31 -18.44 0.15
N VAL A 832 -15.17 -19.53 -0.60
CA VAL A 832 -14.11 -19.72 -1.60
C VAL A 832 -14.69 -19.47 -2.99
N LEU A 833 -14.19 -18.46 -3.70
CA LEU A 833 -14.63 -18.16 -5.06
C LEU A 833 -13.94 -19.12 -6.01
N GLN A 834 -14.67 -20.16 -6.41
CA GLN A 834 -14.23 -21.10 -7.45
C GLN A 834 -14.34 -20.38 -8.81
N LYS A 835 -13.31 -20.51 -9.65
CA LYS A 835 -13.23 -19.90 -10.99
C LYS A 835 -12.71 -20.94 -11.98
N GLU A 836 -13.24 -20.95 -13.19
CA GLU A 836 -12.79 -21.81 -14.29
C GLU A 836 -12.89 -21.04 -15.62
N GLU A 837 -11.86 -21.12 -16.46
CA GLU A 837 -11.87 -20.51 -17.80
C GLU A 837 -12.47 -21.48 -18.83
N LEU A 838 -13.39 -20.98 -19.65
CA LEU A 838 -14.07 -21.74 -20.69
C LEU A 838 -13.42 -21.53 -22.07
N PRO A 839 -13.63 -22.44 -23.03
CA PRO A 839 -13.17 -22.26 -24.40
C PRO A 839 -13.67 -20.96 -25.05
N ARG A 840 -12.81 -20.32 -25.83
CA ARG A 840 -13.02 -18.97 -26.41
C ARG A 840 -14.18 -18.89 -27.40
N ASP A 841 -14.57 -20.02 -27.99
CA ASP A 841 -15.66 -20.16 -28.96
C ASP A 841 -17.05 -20.27 -28.30
N VAL A 842 -17.12 -20.40 -26.97
CA VAL A 842 -18.40 -20.45 -26.24
C VAL A 842 -19.17 -19.14 -26.43
N ARG A 843 -20.46 -19.24 -26.76
CA ARG A 843 -21.40 -18.11 -26.89
C ARG A 843 -22.68 -18.26 -26.06
N GLU A 844 -22.88 -19.43 -25.47
CA GLU A 844 -24.04 -19.76 -24.64
C GLU A 844 -23.59 -20.70 -23.52
N VAL A 845 -23.87 -20.32 -22.27
CA VAL A 845 -23.57 -21.10 -21.06
C VAL A 845 -24.88 -21.38 -20.34
N GLU A 846 -25.18 -22.66 -20.13
CA GLU A 846 -26.31 -23.14 -19.34
C GLU A 846 -25.83 -23.38 -17.90
N VAL A 847 -26.46 -22.70 -16.95
CA VAL A 847 -26.15 -22.73 -15.52
C VAL A 847 -27.21 -23.55 -14.81
N ASP A 848 -26.87 -24.80 -14.50
CA ASP A 848 -27.69 -25.71 -13.69
C ASP A 848 -27.25 -25.67 -12.23
N ALA A 849 -28.20 -25.80 -11.30
CA ALA A 849 -27.88 -26.06 -9.90
C ALA A 849 -28.85 -27.05 -9.26
N GLU A 850 -28.30 -27.96 -8.45
CA GLU A 850 -29.01 -28.99 -7.69
C GLU A 850 -28.50 -29.05 -6.25
N GLY A 851 -29.37 -29.41 -5.31
CA GLY A 851 -29.05 -29.52 -3.88
C GLY A 851 -29.93 -28.62 -3.03
N ALA A 852 -29.35 -28.02 -1.99
CA ALA A 852 -30.03 -27.09 -1.09
C ALA A 852 -29.10 -25.94 -0.66
N GLY A 853 -29.68 -24.77 -0.38
CA GLY A 853 -28.95 -23.57 0.04
C GLY A 853 -28.95 -22.47 -1.00
N PHE A 854 -27.90 -21.63 -0.96
CA PHE A 854 -27.72 -20.48 -1.83
C PHE A 854 -26.31 -20.45 -2.44
N ALA A 855 -26.19 -20.00 -3.69
CA ALA A 855 -24.94 -19.54 -4.25
C ALA A 855 -25.16 -18.40 -5.25
N LEU A 856 -24.11 -17.62 -5.45
CA LEU A 856 -23.97 -16.68 -6.54
C LEU A 856 -23.10 -17.32 -7.62
N ALA A 857 -23.70 -17.65 -8.76
CA ALA A 857 -22.97 -18.03 -9.97
C ALA A 857 -22.67 -16.77 -10.80
N GLN A 858 -21.53 -16.70 -11.48
CA GLN A 858 -21.24 -15.61 -12.41
C GLN A 858 -20.66 -16.16 -13.72
N VAL A 859 -21.02 -15.50 -14.82
CA VAL A 859 -20.40 -15.67 -16.14
C VAL A 859 -19.79 -14.32 -16.50
N SER A 860 -18.47 -14.24 -16.43
CA SER A 860 -17.68 -13.07 -16.81
C SER A 860 -17.02 -13.31 -18.17
N TRP A 861 -16.93 -12.28 -19.00
CA TRP A 861 -16.17 -12.36 -20.24
C TRP A 861 -15.48 -11.04 -20.57
N SER A 862 -14.38 -11.13 -21.29
CA SER A 862 -13.68 -9.98 -21.86
C SER A 862 -13.28 -10.26 -23.30
N PHE A 863 -13.24 -9.21 -24.10
CA PHE A 863 -12.82 -9.25 -25.50
C PHE A 863 -12.24 -7.88 -25.86
N ASN A 864 -11.34 -7.82 -26.84
CA ASN A 864 -10.87 -6.53 -27.33
C ASN A 864 -11.78 -5.99 -28.43
N GLU A 865 -11.93 -4.68 -28.46
CA GLU A 865 -12.69 -3.94 -29.47
C GLU A 865 -11.78 -2.88 -30.10
N ASN A 866 -11.75 -2.81 -31.44
CA ASN A 866 -10.88 -1.90 -32.20
C ASN A 866 -11.66 -0.76 -32.89
N THR A 867 -12.84 -0.43 -32.35
CA THR A 867 -13.71 0.66 -32.80
C THR A 867 -13.64 1.86 -31.84
N PRO A 868 -13.64 3.10 -32.35
CA PRO A 868 -13.87 4.29 -31.53
C PRO A 868 -15.21 4.19 -30.77
N THR A 869 -15.35 4.95 -29.68
CA THR A 869 -16.62 5.01 -28.92
C THR A 869 -17.78 5.44 -29.84
N GLU A 870 -18.86 4.65 -29.90
CA GLU A 870 -20.02 4.91 -30.79
C GLU A 870 -20.72 6.25 -30.46
N TYR A 871 -20.71 6.65 -29.19
CA TYR A 871 -21.31 7.90 -28.70
C TYR A 871 -20.35 8.61 -27.73
N PRO A 872 -19.34 9.36 -28.23
CA PRO A 872 -18.40 10.05 -27.36
C PRO A 872 -19.07 11.24 -26.64
N LEU A 873 -18.80 11.40 -25.35
CA LEU A 873 -19.21 12.58 -24.56
C LEU A 873 -18.07 13.58 -24.30
N PHE A 874 -16.87 13.27 -24.80
CA PHE A 874 -15.72 14.15 -24.86
C PHE A 874 -15.26 14.29 -26.31
N HIS A 875 -14.84 15.49 -26.70
CA HIS A 875 -14.07 15.68 -27.91
C HIS A 875 -12.62 15.30 -27.59
N LEU A 876 -12.09 14.29 -28.28
CA LEU A 876 -10.71 13.85 -28.16
C LEU A 876 -10.06 13.89 -29.53
N LYS A 877 -8.98 14.66 -29.65
CA LYS A 877 -8.19 14.77 -30.86
C LYS A 877 -6.72 14.55 -30.51
N VAL A 878 -6.11 13.60 -31.21
CA VAL A 878 -4.70 13.25 -31.05
C VAL A 878 -3.97 13.65 -32.33
N THR A 879 -2.86 14.35 -32.19
CA THR A 879 -1.97 14.71 -33.31
C THR A 879 -0.54 14.36 -32.98
N VAL A 880 0.16 13.71 -33.91
CA VAL A 880 1.60 13.49 -33.83
C VAL A 880 2.30 14.83 -34.10
N GLY A 881 3.09 15.31 -33.15
CA GLY A 881 3.76 16.61 -33.21
C GLY A 881 4.96 16.63 -34.15
N GLU A 882 5.24 17.79 -34.74
CA GLU A 882 6.33 18.01 -35.72
C GLU A 882 7.74 17.71 -35.16
N THR A 883 7.88 17.72 -33.83
CA THR A 883 9.11 17.34 -33.12
C THR A 883 9.36 15.83 -33.10
N THR A 884 8.44 15.01 -33.62
CA THR A 884 8.60 13.55 -33.72
C THR A 884 9.81 13.18 -34.60
N ARG A 885 10.67 12.32 -34.06
CA ARG A 885 11.87 11.76 -34.70
C ARG A 885 11.84 10.24 -34.58
N PRO A 886 12.66 9.48 -35.33
CA PRO A 886 12.69 8.02 -35.23
C PRO A 886 12.90 7.47 -33.81
N HIS A 887 13.56 8.21 -32.92
CA HIS A 887 13.82 7.81 -31.53
C HIS A 887 12.94 8.51 -30.48
N LEU A 888 12.13 9.49 -30.88
CA LEU A 888 11.33 10.33 -29.99
C LEU A 888 9.95 10.56 -30.61
N LEU A 889 8.92 9.99 -30.02
CA LEU A 889 7.53 10.29 -30.33
C LEU A 889 7.10 11.54 -29.55
N ALA A 890 6.47 12.50 -30.23
CA ALA A 890 5.77 13.61 -29.59
C ALA A 890 4.29 13.55 -29.97
N LEU A 891 3.41 13.54 -28.97
CA LEU A 891 1.97 13.55 -29.15
C LEU A 891 1.42 14.84 -28.55
N SER A 892 0.60 15.57 -29.29
CA SER A 892 -0.24 16.64 -28.74
C SER A 892 -1.67 16.13 -28.65
N ILE A 893 -2.21 16.11 -27.43
CA ILE A 893 -3.51 15.54 -27.09
C ILE A 893 -4.42 16.68 -26.67
N ILE A 894 -5.47 16.90 -27.46
CA ILE A 894 -6.47 17.94 -27.25
C ILE A 894 -7.76 17.27 -26.79
N SER A 895 -8.26 17.69 -25.64
CA SER A 895 -9.45 17.12 -25.01
C SER A 895 -10.39 18.20 -24.49
N SER A 896 -11.70 18.01 -24.64
CA SER A 896 -12.74 18.88 -24.06
C SER A 896 -14.03 18.10 -23.84
N PHE A 897 -14.90 18.60 -22.96
CA PHE A 897 -16.20 17.97 -22.71
C PHE A 897 -17.23 18.45 -23.74
N ILE A 898 -18.07 17.58 -24.30
CA ILE A 898 -19.03 18.02 -25.33
C ILE A 898 -20.22 18.80 -24.71
N GLY A 899 -20.54 18.51 -23.44
CA GLY A 899 -21.68 19.10 -22.76
C GLY A 899 -23.04 18.62 -23.27
N GLY A 900 -24.13 19.21 -22.76
CA GLY A 900 -25.50 18.94 -23.21
C GLY A 900 -26.51 19.02 -22.07
N SER A 901 -27.52 18.13 -22.10
CA SER A 901 -28.50 17.95 -21.01
C SER A 901 -27.87 17.54 -19.66
N TRP A 902 -26.59 17.17 -19.68
CA TRP A 902 -25.78 16.77 -18.52
C TRP A 902 -25.02 17.93 -17.85
N GLY A 903 -25.02 19.12 -18.47
CA GLY A 903 -24.26 20.29 -18.01
C GLY A 903 -23.19 20.77 -19.01
N THR A 904 -22.38 21.74 -18.60
CA THR A 904 -21.29 22.32 -19.41
C THR A 904 -19.88 21.87 -18.98
N GLU A 905 -19.76 21.15 -17.88
CA GLU A 905 -18.50 20.68 -17.27
C GLU A 905 -18.62 19.19 -16.94
N SER A 906 -17.53 18.42 -17.13
CA SER A 906 -17.38 17.07 -16.56
C SER A 906 -16.95 17.12 -15.08
N ASN A 907 -16.82 15.95 -14.45
CA ASN A 907 -16.10 15.79 -13.18
C ASN A 907 -14.60 15.56 -13.43
N MET A 908 -13.87 15.13 -12.39
CA MET A 908 -12.48 14.68 -12.54
C MET A 908 -12.35 13.72 -13.72
N THR A 909 -11.60 14.15 -14.72
CA THR A 909 -11.48 13.48 -16.00
C THR A 909 -10.09 12.86 -16.06
N VAL A 910 -10.00 11.62 -16.54
CA VAL A 910 -8.74 10.92 -16.75
C VAL A 910 -8.51 10.70 -18.23
N VAL A 911 -7.30 11.00 -18.68
CA VAL A 911 -6.82 10.67 -20.02
C VAL A 911 -5.76 9.59 -19.86
N GLU A 912 -6.05 8.39 -20.38
CA GLU A 912 -5.10 7.30 -20.48
C GLU A 912 -4.49 7.27 -21.89
N VAL A 913 -3.18 7.42 -21.94
CA VAL A 913 -2.38 7.51 -23.17
C VAL A 913 -1.58 6.21 -23.30
N THR A 914 -2.07 5.28 -24.10
CA THR A 914 -1.32 4.06 -24.44
C THR A 914 -0.25 4.43 -25.46
N LEU A 915 1.02 4.13 -25.17
CA LEU A 915 2.12 4.30 -26.11
C LEU A 915 2.21 3.08 -27.05
N PRO A 916 2.76 3.24 -28.27
CA PRO A 916 2.94 2.12 -29.20
C PRO A 916 4.06 1.20 -28.70
N SER A 917 4.02 -0.07 -29.11
CA SER A 917 5.02 -1.06 -28.71
C SER A 917 6.45 -0.57 -28.96
N GLY A 918 7.31 -0.68 -27.94
CA GLY A 918 8.71 -0.22 -27.99
C GLY A 918 8.94 1.25 -27.62
N PHE A 919 7.91 2.01 -27.25
CA PHE A 919 8.03 3.36 -26.69
C PHE A 919 7.72 3.39 -25.18
N THR A 920 8.44 4.23 -24.43
CA THR A 920 8.23 4.47 -22.99
C THR A 920 8.44 5.94 -22.64
N THR A 921 7.81 6.44 -21.57
CA THR A 921 8.12 7.78 -21.03
C THR A 921 9.38 7.81 -20.18
N ASP A 922 10.03 8.96 -20.10
CA ASP A 922 11.14 9.25 -19.19
C ASP A 922 10.72 10.16 -18.01
N GLN A 923 11.64 10.34 -17.04
CA GLN A 923 11.37 11.15 -15.86
C GLN A 923 11.19 12.64 -16.19
N ASP A 924 11.87 13.15 -17.21
CA ASP A 924 11.78 14.55 -17.64
C ASP A 924 10.40 14.87 -18.23
N THR A 925 9.86 13.98 -19.08
CA THR A 925 8.47 14.07 -19.55
C THR A 925 7.50 14.08 -18.37
N MET A 926 7.67 13.15 -17.41
CA MET A 926 6.80 13.08 -16.23
C MET A 926 6.91 14.31 -15.31
N ALA A 927 8.07 14.97 -15.26
CA ALA A 927 8.26 16.23 -14.56
C ALA A 927 7.55 17.39 -15.28
N ALA A 928 7.68 17.47 -16.61
CA ALA A 928 6.99 18.47 -17.42
C ALA A 928 5.45 18.33 -17.34
N LEU A 929 4.93 17.10 -17.40
CA LEU A 929 3.50 16.81 -17.24
C LEU A 929 2.95 17.20 -15.86
N ARG A 930 3.76 17.07 -14.80
CA ARG A 930 3.40 17.52 -13.44
C ARG A 930 3.53 19.03 -13.21
N ALA A 931 4.21 19.73 -14.12
CA ALA A 931 4.36 21.19 -14.10
C ALA A 931 3.29 21.92 -14.93
N ASN A 932 2.48 21.19 -15.72
CA ASN A 932 1.38 21.74 -16.49
C ASN A 932 0.22 22.14 -15.56
N GLU A 933 -0.23 23.40 -15.61
CA GLU A 933 -1.25 23.96 -14.71
C GLU A 933 -2.61 23.24 -14.78
N ASP A 934 -2.96 22.65 -15.93
CA ASP A 934 -4.20 21.91 -16.13
C ASP A 934 -4.14 20.46 -15.62
N VAL A 935 -2.93 19.89 -15.47
CA VAL A 935 -2.72 18.50 -15.06
C VAL A 935 -2.43 18.45 -13.56
N ARG A 936 -3.36 17.91 -12.77
CA ARG A 936 -3.18 17.79 -11.31
C ARG A 936 -2.24 16.68 -10.91
N ARG A 937 -2.17 15.62 -11.71
CA ARG A 937 -1.33 14.44 -11.45
C ARG A 937 -1.01 13.74 -12.75
N ALA A 938 0.21 13.24 -12.86
CA ALA A 938 0.65 12.38 -13.93
C ALA A 938 1.38 11.15 -13.36
N GLU A 939 0.96 9.98 -13.79
CA GLU A 939 1.47 8.65 -13.39
C GLU A 939 1.70 7.77 -14.60
N THR A 940 2.43 6.67 -14.41
CA THR A 940 2.63 5.63 -15.41
C THR A 940 2.09 4.28 -14.95
N LYS A 941 1.73 3.43 -15.91
CA LYS A 941 1.33 2.02 -15.71
C LYS A 941 2.09 1.14 -16.72
N ASP A 942 2.03 -0.18 -16.54
CA ASP A 942 2.53 -1.15 -17.52
C ASP A 942 4.02 -0.92 -17.92
N LYS A 943 4.91 -0.73 -16.92
CA LYS A 943 6.34 -0.35 -17.09
C LYS A 943 6.54 0.82 -18.08
N ASP A 944 5.93 1.96 -17.74
CA ASP A 944 6.07 3.24 -18.45
C ASP A 944 5.60 3.24 -19.92
N THR A 945 4.78 2.26 -20.31
CA THR A 945 4.13 2.19 -21.64
C THR A 945 2.73 2.80 -21.68
N VAL A 946 2.15 3.18 -20.53
CA VAL A 946 0.87 3.89 -20.44
C VAL A 946 1.02 5.09 -19.51
N VAL A 947 0.67 6.28 -19.98
CA VAL A 947 0.64 7.52 -19.18
C VAL A 947 -0.79 7.79 -18.74
N VAL A 948 -0.98 8.17 -17.49
CA VAL A 948 -2.29 8.48 -16.91
C VAL A 948 -2.28 9.90 -16.37
N LEU A 949 -3.09 10.76 -16.98
CA LEU A 949 -3.21 12.17 -16.68
C LEU A 949 -4.55 12.44 -15.98
N TYR A 950 -4.52 13.16 -14.86
CA TYR A 950 -5.71 13.49 -14.08
C TYR A 950 -5.98 14.99 -14.11
N PHE A 951 -7.21 15.37 -14.47
CA PHE A 951 -7.71 16.74 -14.56
C PHE A 951 -8.87 16.95 -13.58
N ASP A 952 -8.99 18.12 -12.95
CA ASP A 952 -10.10 18.43 -12.02
C ASP A 952 -11.48 18.32 -12.69
N LYS A 953 -11.56 18.81 -13.93
CA LYS A 953 -12.74 18.84 -14.80
C LYS A 953 -12.31 19.25 -16.20
N MET A 954 -13.15 18.95 -17.19
CA MET A 954 -13.09 19.56 -18.52
C MET A 954 -14.38 20.33 -18.78
N ASP A 955 -14.26 21.60 -19.18
CA ASP A 955 -15.40 22.42 -19.64
C ASP A 955 -15.64 22.25 -21.14
N SER A 956 -16.86 22.60 -21.56
CA SER A 956 -17.33 22.59 -22.95
C SER A 956 -16.90 23.76 -23.82
N LYS A 957 -16.33 24.82 -23.23
CA LYS A 957 -15.88 26.04 -23.93
C LYS A 957 -14.36 26.17 -23.96
N ARG A 958 -13.62 25.26 -23.30
CA ARG A 958 -12.17 25.25 -23.21
C ARG A 958 -11.63 23.92 -23.70
N GLU A 959 -10.63 23.97 -24.57
CA GLU A 959 -9.81 22.80 -24.91
C GLU A 959 -8.62 22.70 -23.96
N TYR A 960 -8.32 21.48 -23.54
CA TYR A 960 -7.22 21.09 -22.67
C TYR A 960 -6.19 20.37 -23.52
N CYS A 961 -5.04 21.03 -23.73
CA CYS A 961 -3.96 20.55 -24.58
C CYS A 961 -2.82 20.06 -23.69
N VAL A 962 -2.41 18.81 -23.87
CA VAL A 962 -1.25 18.24 -23.19
C VAL A 962 -0.34 17.56 -24.21
N ASP A 963 0.93 17.96 -24.18
CA ASP A 963 1.98 17.34 -24.98
C ASP A 963 2.66 16.22 -24.19
N VAL A 964 2.72 15.03 -24.78
CA VAL A 964 3.33 13.82 -24.20
C VAL A 964 4.45 13.35 -25.11
N SER A 965 5.67 13.29 -24.58
CA SER A 965 6.84 12.70 -25.25
C SER A 965 7.08 11.26 -24.83
N ALA A 966 7.57 10.42 -25.74
CA ALA A 966 7.99 9.06 -25.44
C ALA A 966 9.24 8.68 -26.25
N VAL A 967 10.18 8.00 -25.60
CA VAL A 967 11.45 7.56 -26.19
C VAL A 967 11.31 6.13 -26.71
N ARG A 968 11.83 5.87 -27.91
CA ARG A 968 11.84 4.52 -28.49
C ARG A 968 12.98 3.69 -27.87
N THR A 969 12.63 2.75 -27.01
CA THR A 969 13.58 1.82 -26.36
C THR A 969 13.82 0.56 -27.18
N HIS A 970 12.83 0.10 -27.95
CA HIS A 970 12.92 -1.10 -28.78
C HIS A 970 12.42 -0.80 -30.20
N LEU A 971 13.04 -1.40 -31.21
CA LEU A 971 12.58 -1.25 -32.59
C LEU A 971 11.42 -2.22 -32.86
N VAL A 972 10.24 -1.66 -33.08
CA VAL A 972 9.05 -2.40 -33.53
C VAL A 972 8.57 -1.80 -34.85
N THR A 973 8.18 -2.67 -35.77
CA THR A 973 7.70 -2.33 -37.12
C THR A 973 6.34 -2.96 -37.36
N GLN A 974 5.60 -2.45 -38.35
CA GLN A 974 4.19 -2.82 -38.59
C GLN A 974 3.28 -2.56 -37.37
N LEU A 975 3.61 -1.51 -36.61
CA LEU A 975 2.91 -1.04 -35.42
C LEU A 975 1.39 -1.02 -35.64
N LYS A 976 0.63 -1.50 -34.66
CA LYS A 976 -0.83 -1.40 -34.68
C LYS A 976 -1.29 -0.08 -34.05
N PRO A 977 -2.47 0.43 -34.43
CA PRO A 977 -3.08 1.56 -33.75
C PRO A 977 -3.30 1.25 -32.27
N VAL A 978 -2.99 2.21 -31.40
CA VAL A 978 -3.17 2.09 -29.94
C VAL A 978 -4.20 3.11 -29.42
N PRO A 979 -4.97 2.78 -28.37
CA PRO A 979 -6.02 3.65 -27.88
C PRO A 979 -5.48 4.77 -26.98
N ILE A 980 -6.00 5.98 -27.20
CA ILE A 980 -6.05 7.03 -26.19
C ILE A 980 -7.52 7.17 -25.79
N THR A 981 -7.77 7.10 -24.49
CA THR A 981 -9.13 7.07 -23.95
C THR A 981 -9.26 8.13 -22.87
N VAL A 982 -10.18 9.06 -23.07
CA VAL A 982 -10.60 10.04 -22.07
C VAL A 982 -11.92 9.59 -21.46
N TYR A 983 -12.03 9.62 -20.13
CA TYR A 983 -13.25 9.26 -19.42
C TYR A 983 -13.46 10.07 -18.15
N ASP A 984 -14.73 10.31 -17.80
CA ASP A 984 -15.09 10.77 -16.47
C ASP A 984 -14.80 9.64 -15.48
N TYR A 985 -13.98 9.91 -14.47
CA TYR A 985 -13.49 8.88 -13.56
C TYR A 985 -14.63 8.21 -12.76
N TYR A 986 -15.74 8.93 -12.52
CA TYR A 986 -16.87 8.45 -11.72
C TYR A 986 -18.03 7.93 -12.57
N ASP A 987 -18.10 8.29 -13.85
CA ASP A 987 -19.14 7.83 -14.77
C ASP A 987 -18.49 7.38 -16.09
N GLN A 988 -18.01 6.13 -16.10
CA GLN A 988 -17.39 5.50 -17.27
C GLN A 988 -18.34 5.36 -18.47
N SER A 989 -19.64 5.68 -18.36
CA SER A 989 -20.50 5.85 -19.54
C SER A 989 -20.15 7.12 -20.32
N ARG A 990 -19.50 8.11 -19.68
CA ARG A 990 -18.95 9.32 -20.31
C ARG A 990 -17.49 9.07 -20.65
N GLN A 991 -17.25 8.70 -21.90
CA GLN A 991 -15.91 8.46 -22.41
C GLN A 991 -15.81 8.85 -23.89
N ALA A 992 -14.58 8.95 -24.38
CA ALA A 992 -14.25 8.95 -25.79
C ALA A 992 -12.91 8.22 -26.00
N ARG A 993 -12.91 7.23 -26.89
CA ARG A 993 -11.74 6.48 -27.33
C ARG A 993 -11.39 6.85 -28.76
N VAL A 994 -10.13 7.17 -29.01
CA VAL A 994 -9.57 7.36 -30.35
C VAL A 994 -8.33 6.49 -30.48
N PHE A 995 -8.23 5.76 -31.60
CA PHE A 995 -7.00 5.06 -31.97
C PHE A 995 -6.15 5.97 -32.85
N TYR A 996 -4.86 6.09 -32.53
CA TYR A 996 -3.88 6.77 -33.40
C TYR A 996 -2.87 5.78 -33.95
N ASP A 997 -2.28 6.12 -35.08
CA ASP A 997 -1.45 5.23 -35.88
C ASP A 997 -0.18 5.95 -36.35
N LEU A 998 0.97 5.28 -36.25
CA LEU A 998 2.27 5.75 -36.72
C LEU A 998 2.68 5.12 -38.07
N SER A 999 1.87 4.22 -38.63
CA SER A 999 2.17 3.55 -39.89
C SER A 999 1.94 4.43 -41.13
N ARG A 1000 1.31 5.60 -40.97
CA ARG A 1000 1.23 6.62 -42.02
C ARG A 1000 2.50 7.47 -41.99
N PRO A 1001 3.27 7.54 -43.09
CA PRO A 1001 4.43 8.42 -43.15
C PRO A 1001 3.99 9.88 -43.03
N VAL A 1002 4.76 10.65 -42.26
CA VAL A 1002 4.88 12.11 -42.39
C VAL A 1002 5.87 12.40 -43.50
#